data_AF-A0A496VMK2-F1
#
_entry.id   AF-A0A496VMK2-F1
#
_cell.length_a   1.000
_cell.length_b   1.000
_cell.length_c   1.000
_cell.angle_alpha   90.00
_cell.angle_beta   90.00
_cell.angle_gamma   90.00
#
_symmetry.space_group_name_H-M   'P 1'
#
loop_
_entity.id
_entity.type
_entity.pdbx_description
1 polymer ?
#
loop_
_entity_poly.entity_id
_entity_poly.type
_entity_poly.pdbx_seq_one_letter_code
_entity_poly.pdbx_strand_id
1 'polypeptide(L)'
;AEDNTESAVVTTEAPDTDTNSSDDTDSGDDTDSGDDTDSGDDTDSGDDTDSSDDTDSGDDTDSGDDTDSGDDTDSGDDTDSGDDTDSGDDTDSGDDTDSGDDTDSGDDTDSGDDTASDDDEGETIVLDIIVDGKILDESGEAIEGAEVTLGDITITTDVKGYYQIVGLIAGTYTLTVIKEGFVFQESQVTLDENNPFVTLNLTSVAGGSITGHNLVVVGKQTCEVNSIALMEAGGQFVHQFGANITDKDKGIRISIADFDLDDSSDIAVSENGKGNSVFLFNGQGKKLFTIVKPDGDEKGLNAVFGDIDGDGTPEIIVANQYKDTRVSLHKADGTAIRAITVFDKKTEFNIAAGDVNGDGADEIIVVLAKKAKKDESNVFVFDGEGELLGEFTALLDEKGKDARGMVVALGDVDGDGSDEIALAQAEKDKEYIVGIYKFDGTVLKVFDVFKKGEDIVIDDGDDNRRDSKKRKCDYKGNGVVLAVGDVNADGSAEIIVSKAGGSEVRIYTFSGNNLESQLIERFVAASGDSVITSLGFATNLSLDLSVVVELPAGPTLENITIVGTSQKPIRIKDRVIKGTVRISYSVIDSMEIDVGARVVFGPGVKFAKRDVIPVGIDLTPIFPIVRADSAAANLELSFKPVNLNINLIEDGLSVIEDLQVLLPDTTVEQSTTTGNIEVELGEDTLYEVCPIEVTQANADEVPGISLNVDNSVNIVTEQGQSITTQPVIQDFPAVVTDLTIPAADISASLSMNAQGTIKTSSTLSYYHSGRADIMSRLAVGMPLGGMSMDFPSFPTGNGLIYTIVFDKKGKKGKKHRRRQIVYPSPVYPKLLFGLGLENSNVSDVSVEFNGAVSFKIKGKKYRGLLGYEVISGKAPISGGVEFTSLGSDRNDDGVEDFGIIYPSGEVQDLLIMP
;
A
#
# COMPACT_ATOMS: atom_id res chain seq x y z
N ALA A 1 -10.04 56.58 2.29
CA ALA A 1 -10.85 57.31 3.28
C ALA A 1 -11.96 58.00 2.52
N GLU A 2 -13.00 57.22 2.23
CA GLU A 2 -14.19 57.48 1.40
C GLU A 2 -14.87 56.09 1.29
N ASP A 3 -16.18 55.96 1.08
CA ASP A 3 -17.23 56.43 1.99
C ASP A 3 -18.36 55.36 1.98
N ASN A 4 -19.27 55.38 2.95
CA ASN A 4 -20.41 54.47 2.99
C ASN A 4 -21.52 54.88 2.01
N THR A 5 -22.27 53.92 1.45
CA THR A 5 -23.75 53.89 1.57
C THR A 5 -24.39 52.63 0.96
N GLU A 6 -25.23 51.95 1.74
CA GLU A 6 -26.28 51.05 1.22
C GLU A 6 -27.59 51.83 1.00
N SER A 7 -28.39 51.46 -0.02
CA SER A 7 -29.86 51.58 -0.15
C SER A 7 -30.30 51.61 -1.63
N ALA A 8 -31.49 51.14 -2.06
CA ALA A 8 -32.50 50.26 -1.44
C ALA A 8 -33.61 49.87 -2.46
N VAL A 9 -34.02 48.59 -2.47
CA VAL A 9 -35.43 48.04 -2.40
C VAL A 9 -36.49 48.45 -3.49
N VAL A 10 -37.61 47.69 -3.54
CA VAL A 10 -38.90 47.89 -4.30
C VAL A 10 -38.87 47.29 -5.74
N THR A 11 -39.37 46.09 -6.06
CA THR A 11 -40.77 45.51 -6.07
C THR A 11 -41.73 46.20 -7.08
N THR A 12 -42.80 45.61 -7.64
CA THR A 12 -43.45 44.26 -7.59
C THR A 12 -43.44 43.64 -9.04
N GLU A 13 -44.35 42.89 -9.70
CA GLU A 13 -45.76 42.39 -9.58
C GLU A 13 -45.95 41.02 -10.31
N ALA A 14 -47.08 40.34 -10.10
CA ALA A 14 -47.60 39.11 -10.77
C ALA A 14 -49.15 39.08 -10.63
N PRO A 15 -49.95 38.06 -11.06
CA PRO A 15 -49.74 36.89 -11.94
C PRO A 15 -50.78 36.88 -13.11
N ASP A 16 -51.10 35.71 -13.71
CA ASP A 16 -52.48 35.37 -14.18
C ASP A 16 -52.64 33.86 -14.51
N THR A 17 -53.88 33.37 -14.72
CA THR A 17 -54.24 31.92 -14.65
C THR A 17 -55.21 31.40 -15.76
N ASP A 18 -55.41 30.06 -15.76
CA ASP A 18 -56.65 29.30 -16.09
C ASP A 18 -57.12 28.91 -17.53
N THR A 19 -57.05 27.58 -17.77
CA THR A 19 -58.15 26.66 -18.21
C THR A 19 -58.54 26.34 -19.69
N ASN A 20 -58.63 25.02 -19.94
CA ASN A 20 -59.69 24.20 -20.59
C ASN A 20 -59.89 24.00 -22.12
N SER A 21 -59.99 22.71 -22.49
CA SER A 21 -60.91 22.06 -23.47
C SER A 21 -60.67 22.29 -24.98
N SER A 22 -61.05 21.43 -25.94
CA SER A 22 -61.83 20.15 -25.97
C SER A 22 -61.51 19.31 -27.23
N ASP A 23 -61.73 17.98 -27.19
CA ASP A 23 -62.27 17.01 -28.18
C ASP A 23 -61.88 17.10 -29.70
N ASP A 24 -61.69 16.01 -30.47
CA ASP A 24 -62.72 15.04 -30.89
C ASP A 24 -62.18 13.70 -31.52
N THR A 25 -63.10 12.80 -31.93
CA THR A 25 -63.00 11.38 -32.42
C THR A 25 -62.27 11.12 -33.78
N ASP A 26 -61.99 9.90 -34.30
CA ASP A 26 -62.88 8.71 -34.49
C ASP A 26 -62.21 7.39 -35.04
N SER A 27 -62.84 6.23 -34.78
CA SER A 27 -62.82 4.89 -35.45
C SER A 27 -61.50 4.10 -35.72
N GLY A 28 -61.45 2.75 -35.68
CA GLY A 28 -62.45 1.72 -35.27
C GLY A 28 -62.04 0.26 -35.67
N ASP A 29 -62.64 -0.74 -35.00
CA ASP A 29 -63.03 -2.15 -35.31
C ASP A 29 -62.17 -3.06 -36.28
N ASP A 30 -62.23 -4.41 -36.28
CA ASP A 30 -63.30 -5.36 -35.86
C ASP A 30 -62.81 -6.85 -35.70
N THR A 31 -63.56 -7.69 -34.93
CA THR A 31 -63.58 -9.21 -34.86
C THR A 31 -62.30 -10.04 -34.57
N ASP A 32 -62.22 -11.09 -33.73
CA ASP A 32 -63.09 -12.27 -33.36
C ASP A 32 -63.00 -13.46 -34.35
N SER A 33 -62.82 -14.75 -34.00
CA SER A 33 -62.79 -15.53 -32.72
C SER A 33 -61.55 -16.49 -32.64
N GLY A 34 -61.42 -17.62 -31.90
CA GLY A 34 -62.33 -18.49 -31.11
C GLY A 34 -61.64 -19.76 -30.51
N ASP A 35 -62.42 -20.79 -30.14
CA ASP A 35 -62.07 -22.08 -29.44
C ASP A 35 -61.46 -23.17 -30.38
N ASP A 36 -61.03 -24.41 -30.06
CA ASP A 36 -60.96 -25.35 -28.88
C ASP A 36 -59.85 -26.42 -29.23
N THR A 37 -59.47 -27.57 -28.60
CA THR A 37 -59.98 -28.45 -27.51
C THR A 37 -58.85 -29.32 -26.86
N ASP A 38 -59.11 -29.78 -25.63
CA ASP A 38 -58.64 -30.93 -24.79
C ASP A 38 -57.78 -32.13 -25.30
N SER A 39 -57.21 -32.88 -24.33
CA SER A 39 -56.56 -34.22 -24.33
C SER A 39 -55.14 -34.39 -24.96
N GLY A 40 -54.27 -35.28 -24.46
CA GLY A 40 -54.35 -36.21 -23.31
C GLY A 40 -53.02 -36.96 -23.04
N ASP A 41 -52.97 -37.81 -22.01
CA ASP A 41 -51.79 -38.61 -21.62
C ASP A 41 -51.46 -39.75 -22.62
N ASP A 42 -50.18 -40.17 -22.74
CA ASP A 42 -49.67 -41.44 -22.15
C ASP A 42 -48.20 -41.80 -22.53
N THR A 43 -47.54 -42.56 -21.63
CA THR A 43 -46.37 -43.50 -21.78
C THR A 43 -45.33 -43.31 -22.90
N ASP A 44 -44.03 -43.08 -22.62
CA ASP A 44 -43.00 -44.01 -22.09
C ASP A 44 -42.50 -45.08 -23.10
N SER A 45 -41.23 -45.52 -22.93
CA SER A 45 -40.36 -46.31 -23.85
C SER A 45 -39.90 -45.58 -25.13
N GLY A 46 -38.71 -45.86 -25.68
CA GLY A 46 -37.60 -46.72 -25.24
C GLY A 46 -36.45 -46.72 -26.27
N ASP A 47 -35.29 -47.26 -25.93
CA ASP A 47 -34.11 -47.32 -26.79
C ASP A 47 -34.28 -48.27 -28.00
N ASP A 48 -33.69 -47.95 -29.16
CA ASP A 48 -32.55 -48.71 -29.72
C ASP A 48 -32.08 -48.26 -31.13
N THR A 49 -30.78 -47.95 -31.24
CA THR A 49 -29.81 -48.24 -32.34
C THR A 49 -29.95 -47.74 -33.82
N ASP A 50 -28.75 -47.58 -34.40
CA ASP A 50 -28.32 -47.80 -35.80
C ASP A 50 -28.65 -46.85 -36.98
N SER A 51 -27.65 -45.96 -37.23
CA SER A 51 -26.76 -46.03 -38.43
C SER A 51 -26.98 -45.15 -39.69
N SER A 52 -25.84 -44.87 -40.33
CA SER A 52 -25.59 -44.51 -41.75
C SER A 52 -25.96 -43.12 -42.32
N ASP A 53 -24.89 -42.39 -42.65
CA ASP A 53 -24.51 -41.88 -43.99
C ASP A 53 -25.24 -40.70 -44.69
N ASP A 54 -24.37 -39.92 -45.37
CA ASP A 54 -24.54 -39.08 -46.57
C ASP A 54 -25.58 -37.93 -46.62
N THR A 55 -25.07 -36.70 -46.84
CA THR A 55 -24.99 -36.23 -48.25
C THR A 55 -23.96 -35.11 -48.46
N ASP A 56 -23.34 -35.12 -49.65
CA ASP A 56 -22.23 -34.27 -50.11
C ASP A 56 -22.71 -33.14 -51.07
N SER A 57 -21.89 -32.08 -51.24
CA SER A 57 -21.61 -31.30 -52.46
C SER A 57 -21.33 -29.79 -52.21
N GLY A 58 -20.32 -29.21 -52.86
CA GLY A 58 -20.12 -27.75 -52.81
C GLY A 58 -18.82 -27.10 -53.33
N ASP A 59 -18.07 -27.68 -54.28
CA ASP A 59 -16.89 -27.03 -54.88
C ASP A 59 -17.23 -25.77 -55.72
N ASP A 60 -16.34 -24.76 -55.69
CA ASP A 60 -16.15 -23.78 -56.78
C ASP A 60 -14.70 -23.23 -56.75
N THR A 61 -14.18 -22.71 -57.88
CA THR A 61 -12.72 -22.77 -58.18
C THR A 61 -11.92 -21.45 -58.30
N ASP A 62 -10.60 -21.59 -58.07
CA ASP A 62 -9.44 -20.79 -58.54
C ASP A 62 -9.39 -19.26 -58.38
N SER A 63 -8.30 -18.75 -57.79
CA SER A 63 -7.19 -18.09 -58.53
C SER A 63 -6.21 -17.32 -57.63
N GLY A 64 -4.92 -17.29 -57.99
CA GLY A 64 -3.92 -16.41 -57.35
C GLY A 64 -2.47 -16.92 -57.38
N ASP A 65 -1.78 -16.79 -58.51
CA ASP A 65 -0.34 -17.09 -58.65
C ASP A 65 0.56 -16.08 -57.91
N ASP A 66 1.75 -16.50 -57.48
CA ASP A 66 3.00 -15.96 -58.05
C ASP A 66 4.18 -16.94 -57.84
N THR A 67 5.22 -16.84 -58.69
CA THR A 67 6.11 -17.99 -58.99
C THR A 67 7.61 -17.80 -58.68
N ASP A 68 8.25 -18.90 -58.28
CA ASP A 68 9.64 -19.33 -58.58
C ASP A 68 10.88 -18.46 -58.28
N SER A 69 11.88 -19.14 -57.70
CA SER A 69 13.29 -19.29 -58.17
C SER A 69 14.37 -19.06 -57.08
N GLY A 70 15.46 -19.85 -57.09
CA GLY A 70 16.52 -19.72 -56.07
C GLY A 70 17.60 -20.80 -55.93
N ASP A 71 17.88 -21.57 -56.98
CA ASP A 71 19.04 -22.44 -57.28
C ASP A 71 20.16 -22.72 -56.21
N ASP A 72 20.47 -24.02 -56.10
CA ASP A 72 21.80 -24.65 -56.17
C ASP A 72 22.87 -24.68 -55.03
N THR A 73 23.36 -25.91 -54.86
CA THR A 73 24.77 -26.35 -54.65
C THR A 73 25.46 -26.40 -53.26
N ASP A 74 25.38 -27.59 -52.64
CA ASP A 74 26.42 -28.66 -52.70
C ASP A 74 27.78 -28.57 -51.95
N SER A 75 28.29 -29.76 -51.61
CA SER A 75 29.67 -30.16 -51.26
C SER A 75 30.20 -29.92 -49.82
N GLY A 76 30.85 -30.96 -49.27
CA GLY A 76 31.49 -30.92 -47.93
C GLY A 76 32.00 -32.26 -47.37
N ASP A 77 32.53 -33.15 -48.22
CA ASP A 77 32.87 -34.55 -47.86
C ASP A 77 34.11 -34.77 -46.96
N ASP A 78 34.09 -35.95 -46.32
CA ASP A 78 35.21 -36.90 -46.11
C ASP A 78 36.34 -36.70 -45.05
N THR A 79 36.29 -37.61 -44.07
CA THR A 79 37.35 -38.59 -43.67
C THR A 79 38.41 -38.30 -42.58
N ASP A 80 38.77 -39.43 -41.93
CA ASP A 80 40.05 -39.82 -41.31
C ASP A 80 40.51 -39.17 -39.98
N SER A 81 41.22 -39.87 -39.08
CA SER A 81 41.35 -41.32 -38.74
C SER A 81 42.21 -41.46 -37.46
N GLY A 82 42.20 -42.63 -36.79
CA GLY A 82 43.14 -42.91 -35.69
C GLY A 82 42.75 -44.06 -34.74
N ASP A 83 43.44 -45.19 -34.84
CA ASP A 83 43.16 -46.44 -34.10
C ASP A 83 43.79 -46.51 -32.68
N ASP A 84 43.27 -47.44 -31.88
CA ASP A 84 43.90 -48.33 -30.87
C ASP A 84 45.26 -47.92 -30.22
N THR A 85 45.47 -48.07 -28.91
CA THR A 85 45.64 -49.41 -28.29
C THR A 85 45.62 -49.42 -26.75
N ASP A 86 45.43 -50.62 -26.21
CA ASP A 86 45.25 -51.02 -24.81
C ASP A 86 46.55 -51.10 -23.96
N SER A 87 46.43 -50.85 -22.64
CA SER A 87 47.26 -51.47 -21.58
C SER A 87 46.71 -51.15 -20.17
N GLY A 88 46.20 -52.15 -19.45
CA GLY A 88 45.87 -52.08 -18.02
C GLY A 88 46.91 -52.75 -17.11
N ASP A 89 46.61 -52.89 -15.81
CA ASP A 89 47.18 -53.90 -14.92
C ASP A 89 46.30 -54.09 -13.66
N ASP A 90 46.40 -55.23 -12.99
CA ASP A 90 45.38 -55.77 -12.07
C ASP A 90 45.92 -56.12 -10.66
N THR A 91 45.07 -56.00 -9.61
CA THR A 91 45.23 -56.58 -8.25
C THR A 91 46.43 -56.10 -7.37
N ASP A 92 46.50 -56.23 -6.03
CA ASP A 92 45.63 -56.89 -5.03
C ASP A 92 45.76 -56.28 -3.60
N SER A 93 44.86 -56.66 -2.68
CA SER A 93 45.08 -57.09 -1.26
C SER A 93 44.14 -56.53 -0.17
N GLY A 94 43.53 -57.42 0.64
CA GLY A 94 42.95 -57.11 1.97
C GLY A 94 41.74 -57.97 2.41
N ASP A 95 41.95 -59.02 3.20
CA ASP A 95 40.91 -59.97 3.66
C ASP A 95 40.11 -59.54 4.92
N ASP A 96 38.91 -60.11 5.06
CA ASP A 96 38.15 -60.56 6.25
C ASP A 96 38.44 -59.99 7.66
N THR A 97 37.37 -59.64 8.40
CA THR A 97 36.78 -60.52 9.47
C THR A 97 35.52 -59.93 10.13
N ASP A 98 34.78 -60.78 10.84
CA ASP A 98 33.37 -60.61 11.29
C ASP A 98 33.18 -60.63 12.83
N SER A 99 31.97 -60.30 13.30
CA SER A 99 31.31 -60.42 14.64
C SER A 99 30.78 -59.09 15.22
N GLY A 100 29.56 -59.01 15.78
CA GLY A 100 28.43 -59.97 15.80
C GLY A 100 27.56 -59.86 17.08
N ASP A 101 26.24 -60.09 16.96
CA ASP A 101 25.35 -60.78 17.94
C ASP A 101 23.86 -60.70 17.51
N ASP A 102 23.08 -61.74 17.84
CA ASP A 102 21.68 -61.94 17.40
C ASP A 102 20.62 -61.31 18.33
N THR A 103 19.39 -61.11 17.83
CA THR A 103 18.17 -61.60 18.53
C THR A 103 16.97 -61.77 17.58
N ASP A 104 15.93 -62.48 18.04
CA ASP A 104 15.02 -63.32 17.22
C ASP A 104 13.51 -63.05 17.50
N SER A 105 12.62 -63.68 16.71
CA SER A 105 11.14 -63.68 16.71
C SER A 105 10.43 -62.39 16.19
N GLY A 106 9.40 -62.44 15.33
CA GLY A 106 8.81 -63.55 14.56
C GLY A 106 7.44 -64.05 15.05
N ASP A 107 6.47 -64.15 14.11
CA ASP A 107 5.40 -65.16 14.10
C ASP A 107 4.71 -65.16 12.72
N ASP A 108 4.51 -66.34 12.12
CA ASP A 108 3.78 -66.55 10.86
C ASP A 108 2.32 -66.96 11.13
N THR A 109 1.40 -66.67 10.20
CA THR A 109 0.17 -67.46 10.04
C THR A 109 -0.11 -67.77 8.57
N ASP A 110 0.11 -69.03 8.18
CA ASP A 110 -0.18 -69.59 6.85
C ASP A 110 -1.38 -70.55 6.88
N SER A 111 -2.31 -70.39 5.93
CA SER A 111 -3.29 -71.38 5.44
C SER A 111 -4.25 -70.71 4.41
N GLY A 112 -4.68 -71.32 3.31
CA GLY A 112 -4.27 -72.61 2.71
C GLY A 112 -5.34 -73.21 1.77
N ASP A 113 -4.92 -73.58 0.54
CA ASP A 113 -5.53 -74.47 -0.48
C ASP A 113 -6.92 -74.20 -1.14
N ASP A 114 -6.87 -74.30 -2.48
CA ASP A 114 -7.80 -74.93 -3.44
C ASP A 114 -9.31 -74.59 -3.49
N THR A 115 -9.74 -73.94 -4.59
CA THR A 115 -10.14 -74.67 -5.83
C THR A 115 -10.36 -73.70 -7.01
N ALA A 116 -10.20 -74.19 -8.25
CA ALA A 116 -10.19 -73.36 -9.47
C ALA A 116 -11.41 -73.57 -10.40
N SER A 117 -11.80 -72.51 -11.10
CA SER A 117 -12.39 -72.54 -12.45
C SER A 117 -12.24 -71.17 -13.11
N ASP A 118 -11.85 -71.15 -14.38
CA ASP A 118 -11.81 -69.94 -15.21
C ASP A 118 -13.23 -69.38 -15.43
N ASP A 119 -13.37 -68.05 -15.44
CA ASP A 119 -14.19 -67.33 -16.43
C ASP A 119 -13.63 -65.89 -16.54
N ASP A 120 -13.58 -65.37 -17.76
CA ASP A 120 -12.77 -64.21 -18.17
C ASP A 120 -13.64 -62.95 -18.26
N GLU A 121 -13.84 -62.25 -17.14
CA GLU A 121 -14.45 -60.91 -17.12
C GLU A 121 -13.37 -59.83 -16.95
N GLY A 122 -13.37 -58.87 -17.88
CA GLY A 122 -12.24 -57.99 -18.14
C GLY A 122 -11.80 -57.13 -16.95
N GLU A 123 -10.53 -57.28 -16.58
CA GLU A 123 -9.84 -56.38 -15.66
C GLU A 123 -9.96 -54.94 -16.18
N THR A 124 -10.78 -54.13 -15.50
CA THR A 124 -10.96 -52.72 -15.86
C THR A 124 -9.69 -51.98 -15.49
N ILE A 125 -8.84 -51.73 -16.50
CA ILE A 125 -7.60 -50.98 -16.33
C ILE A 125 -7.96 -49.55 -15.92
N VAL A 126 -7.97 -49.31 -14.61
CA VAL A 126 -7.92 -47.96 -14.05
C VAL A 126 -6.55 -47.41 -14.44
N LEU A 127 -6.53 -46.56 -15.46
CA LEU A 127 -5.35 -45.78 -15.79
C LEU A 127 -5.17 -44.77 -14.65
N ASP A 128 -4.14 -44.99 -13.82
CA ASP A 128 -3.69 -44.00 -12.84
C ASP A 128 -3.33 -42.71 -13.60
N ILE A 129 -4.22 -41.71 -13.59
CA ILE A 129 -3.92 -40.45 -14.25
C ILE A 129 -2.83 -39.74 -13.44
N ILE A 130 -1.77 -39.35 -14.15
CA ILE A 130 -0.61 -38.68 -13.58
C ILE A 130 -0.62 -37.20 -13.97
N VAL A 131 -0.47 -36.32 -12.97
CA VAL A 131 -0.16 -34.91 -13.18
C VAL A 131 1.21 -34.63 -12.61
N ASP A 132 2.14 -34.20 -13.46
CA ASP A 132 3.51 -33.91 -13.08
C ASP A 132 3.93 -32.51 -13.54
N GLY A 133 5.14 -32.07 -13.20
CA GLY A 133 5.65 -30.78 -13.63
C GLY A 133 6.71 -30.23 -12.71
N LYS A 134 7.02 -28.95 -12.91
CA LYS A 134 7.97 -28.22 -12.07
C LYS A 134 7.37 -26.97 -11.47
N ILE A 135 7.75 -26.71 -10.22
CA ILE A 135 7.62 -25.42 -9.56
C ILE A 135 8.94 -24.66 -9.74
N LEU A 136 8.85 -23.50 -10.36
CA LEU A 136 9.98 -22.64 -10.73
C LEU A 136 9.81 -21.25 -10.12
N ASP A 137 10.91 -20.54 -9.89
CA ASP A 137 10.87 -19.13 -9.49
C ASP A 137 10.69 -18.17 -10.68
N GLU A 138 10.54 -16.87 -10.41
CA GLU A 138 10.38 -15.84 -11.44
C GLU A 138 11.54 -15.74 -12.45
N SER A 139 12.73 -16.28 -12.10
CA SER A 139 13.91 -16.36 -12.96
C SER A 139 14.00 -17.68 -13.76
N GLY A 140 13.18 -18.66 -13.41
CA GLY A 140 13.16 -20.01 -13.99
C GLY A 140 14.05 -21.02 -13.25
N GLU A 141 14.64 -20.67 -12.10
CA GLU A 141 15.32 -21.63 -11.25
C GLU A 141 14.32 -22.52 -10.48
N ALA A 142 14.80 -23.63 -9.94
CA ALA A 142 13.94 -24.69 -9.43
C ALA A 142 13.67 -24.56 -7.92
N ILE A 143 12.39 -24.56 -7.53
CA ILE A 143 11.99 -24.40 -6.12
C ILE A 143 11.86 -25.76 -5.44
N GLU A 144 12.84 -26.12 -4.61
CA GLU A 144 12.80 -27.31 -3.74
C GLU A 144 11.82 -27.14 -2.58
N GLY A 145 11.08 -28.20 -2.23
CA GLY A 145 10.19 -28.25 -1.06
C GLY A 145 9.07 -27.20 -1.09
N ALA A 146 8.46 -26.96 -2.25
CA ALA A 146 7.16 -26.31 -2.39
C ALA A 146 6.06 -27.36 -2.22
N GLU A 147 5.02 -27.04 -1.44
CA GLU A 147 3.84 -27.90 -1.30
C GLU A 147 2.92 -27.69 -2.52
N VAL A 148 2.59 -28.78 -3.20
CA VAL A 148 1.75 -28.82 -4.41
C VAL A 148 0.52 -29.66 -4.11
N THR A 149 -0.66 -29.04 -4.19
CA THR A 149 -1.95 -29.66 -3.89
C THR A 149 -2.82 -29.74 -5.13
N LEU A 150 -3.39 -30.91 -5.40
CA LEU A 150 -4.34 -31.14 -6.48
C LEU A 150 -5.47 -32.08 -6.02
N GLY A 151 -6.69 -31.53 -5.93
CA GLY A 151 -7.79 -32.22 -5.24
C GLY A 151 -7.44 -32.44 -3.76
N ASP A 152 -7.66 -33.66 -3.27
CA ASP A 152 -7.32 -34.05 -1.88
C ASP A 152 -5.85 -34.48 -1.69
N ILE A 153 -5.02 -34.49 -2.75
CA ILE A 153 -3.63 -34.98 -2.71
C ILE A 153 -2.66 -33.79 -2.61
N THR A 154 -1.75 -33.83 -1.64
CA THR A 154 -0.65 -32.85 -1.47
C THR A 154 0.69 -33.55 -1.40
N ILE A 155 1.70 -33.00 -2.09
CA ILE A 155 3.09 -33.48 -2.12
C ILE A 155 4.09 -32.32 -2.08
N THR A 156 5.38 -32.60 -1.87
CA THR A 156 6.46 -31.59 -1.89
C THR A 156 7.40 -31.79 -3.08
N THR A 157 7.87 -30.70 -3.70
CA THR A 157 8.86 -30.77 -4.80
C THR A 157 10.24 -31.25 -4.39
N ASP A 158 10.97 -31.86 -5.33
CA ASP A 158 12.36 -32.28 -5.16
C ASP A 158 13.39 -31.14 -5.36
N VAL A 159 14.68 -31.46 -5.20
CA VAL A 159 15.85 -30.58 -5.46
C VAL A 159 15.94 -29.99 -6.89
N LYS A 160 15.02 -30.35 -7.80
CA LYS A 160 14.91 -29.84 -9.18
C LYS A 160 13.53 -29.22 -9.45
N GLY A 161 12.78 -28.93 -8.38
CA GLY A 161 11.44 -28.35 -8.42
C GLY A 161 10.38 -29.30 -8.92
N TYR A 162 10.69 -30.58 -9.14
CA TYR A 162 9.78 -31.54 -9.78
C TYR A 162 8.77 -32.09 -8.80
N TYR A 163 7.52 -32.21 -9.24
CA TYR A 163 6.42 -32.86 -8.52
C TYR A 163 5.72 -33.88 -9.43
N GLN A 164 5.09 -34.90 -8.82
CA GLN A 164 4.29 -35.90 -9.53
C GLN A 164 3.18 -36.44 -8.62
N ILE A 165 1.92 -36.20 -9.02
CA ILE A 165 0.71 -36.72 -8.38
C ILE A 165 0.16 -37.85 -9.25
N VAL A 166 -0.24 -38.97 -8.63
CA VAL A 166 -0.70 -40.19 -9.31
C VAL A 166 -2.04 -40.68 -8.72
N GLY A 167 -2.79 -41.49 -9.47
CA GLY A 167 -4.05 -42.08 -9.01
C GLY A 167 -5.24 -41.11 -9.04
N LEU A 168 -5.20 -40.09 -9.90
CA LEU A 168 -6.32 -39.18 -10.15
C LEU A 168 -7.34 -39.84 -11.10
N ILE A 169 -8.60 -39.39 -11.02
CA ILE A 169 -9.68 -39.80 -11.93
C ILE A 169 -10.01 -38.68 -12.91
N ALA A 170 -10.78 -38.97 -13.97
CA ALA A 170 -11.22 -37.95 -14.92
C ALA A 170 -12.09 -36.88 -14.25
N GLY A 171 -11.77 -35.60 -14.51
CA GLY A 171 -12.38 -34.44 -13.85
C GLY A 171 -11.52 -33.18 -13.96
N THR A 172 -12.07 -32.03 -13.56
CA THR A 172 -11.33 -30.77 -13.48
C THR A 172 -10.92 -30.50 -12.03
N TYR A 173 -9.64 -30.16 -11.84
CA TYR A 173 -9.00 -29.94 -10.54
C TYR A 173 -8.26 -28.60 -10.53
N THR A 174 -8.27 -27.90 -9.40
CA THR A 174 -7.45 -26.69 -9.19
C THR A 174 -6.12 -27.07 -8.56
N LEU A 175 -5.02 -26.78 -9.25
CA LEU A 175 -3.65 -26.91 -8.76
C LEU A 175 -3.30 -25.68 -7.92
N THR A 176 -2.92 -25.92 -6.67
CA THR A 176 -2.49 -24.91 -5.69
C THR A 176 -1.04 -25.19 -5.29
N VAL A 177 -0.23 -24.14 -5.11
CA VAL A 177 1.18 -24.27 -4.72
C VAL A 177 1.51 -23.28 -3.62
N ILE A 178 2.21 -23.75 -2.59
CA ILE A 178 2.62 -22.95 -1.43
C ILE A 178 4.12 -23.13 -1.21
N LYS A 179 4.86 -22.01 -1.21
CA LYS A 179 6.26 -21.96 -0.77
C LYS A 179 6.52 -20.62 -0.07
N GLU A 180 7.20 -20.68 1.07
CA GLU A 180 7.70 -19.50 1.76
C GLU A 180 8.59 -18.64 0.83
N GLY A 181 8.19 -17.39 0.62
CA GLY A 181 8.87 -16.44 -0.27
C GLY A 181 8.41 -16.42 -1.73
N PHE A 182 7.45 -17.27 -2.15
CA PHE A 182 7.01 -17.36 -3.55
C PHE A 182 5.48 -17.47 -3.66
N VAL A 183 4.88 -16.70 -4.56
CA VAL A 183 3.43 -16.72 -4.83
C VAL A 183 3.16 -17.36 -6.19
N PHE A 184 2.06 -18.11 -6.31
CA PHE A 184 1.68 -18.82 -7.53
C PHE A 184 0.23 -18.48 -7.90
N GLN A 185 -0.10 -18.53 -9.19
CA GLN A 185 -1.48 -18.38 -9.66
C GLN A 185 -2.19 -19.75 -9.63
N GLU A 186 -3.41 -19.79 -9.06
CA GLU A 186 -4.29 -20.97 -9.16
C GLU A 186 -4.44 -21.38 -10.63
N SER A 187 -4.16 -22.65 -10.94
CA SER A 187 -4.21 -23.17 -12.31
C SER A 187 -5.12 -24.38 -12.40
N GLN A 188 -6.09 -24.36 -13.30
CA GLN A 188 -6.98 -25.52 -13.50
C GLN A 188 -6.36 -26.51 -14.49
N VAL A 189 -6.46 -27.80 -14.14
CA VAL A 189 -6.15 -28.92 -15.04
C VAL A 189 -7.39 -29.78 -15.21
N THR A 190 -7.74 -30.10 -16.45
CA THR A 190 -8.81 -31.05 -16.77
C THR A 190 -8.19 -32.35 -17.24
N LEU A 191 -8.61 -33.43 -16.60
CA LEU A 191 -8.14 -34.79 -16.81
C LEU A 191 -9.24 -35.60 -17.48
N ASP A 192 -8.91 -36.34 -18.52
CA ASP A 192 -9.81 -37.26 -19.21
C ASP A 192 -9.07 -38.53 -19.65
N GLU A 193 -9.85 -39.56 -20.02
CA GLU A 193 -9.35 -40.90 -20.34
C GLU A 193 -8.43 -40.95 -21.58
N ASN A 194 -8.40 -39.90 -22.41
CA ASN A 194 -7.52 -39.78 -23.58
C ASN A 194 -6.18 -39.10 -23.24
N ASN A 195 -6.09 -38.41 -22.10
CA ASN A 195 -4.91 -37.67 -21.68
C ASN A 195 -4.43 -38.06 -20.26
N PRO A 196 -4.06 -39.33 -20.01
CA PRO A 196 -3.71 -39.84 -18.68
C PRO A 196 -2.37 -39.34 -18.12
N PHE A 197 -1.65 -38.47 -18.83
CA PHE A 197 -0.40 -37.84 -18.37
C PHE A 197 -0.41 -36.35 -18.71
N VAL A 198 -0.47 -35.47 -17.71
CA VAL A 198 -0.47 -34.01 -17.93
C VAL A 198 0.69 -33.34 -17.20
N THR A 199 1.62 -32.79 -17.96
CA THR A 199 2.72 -31.98 -17.42
C THR A 199 2.33 -30.51 -17.34
N LEU A 200 2.31 -29.94 -16.14
CA LEU A 200 1.99 -28.54 -15.86
C LEU A 200 3.11 -27.89 -15.05
N ASN A 201 3.89 -27.00 -15.67
CA ASN A 201 4.90 -26.22 -14.95
C ASN A 201 4.27 -24.94 -14.41
N LEU A 202 4.52 -24.61 -13.15
CA LEU A 202 4.10 -23.37 -12.52
C LEU A 202 5.32 -22.54 -12.12
N THR A 203 5.35 -21.32 -12.63
CA THR A 203 6.36 -20.31 -12.30
C THR A 203 5.78 -19.38 -11.23
N SER A 204 6.55 -19.04 -10.21
CA SER A 204 6.13 -18.05 -9.21
C SER A 204 5.98 -16.68 -9.84
N VAL A 205 4.94 -15.94 -9.47
CA VAL A 205 4.87 -14.50 -9.70
C VAL A 205 5.68 -13.77 -8.62
N ALA A 206 6.21 -12.59 -8.97
CA ALA A 206 6.89 -11.70 -8.03
C ALA A 206 6.03 -11.46 -6.78
N GLY A 207 6.68 -11.43 -5.61
CA GLY A 207 6.04 -11.66 -4.32
C GLY A 207 4.81 -10.79 -4.03
N GLY A 208 3.69 -11.46 -3.73
CA GLY A 208 2.59 -10.90 -2.97
C GLY A 208 2.72 -11.28 -1.50
N SER A 209 3.45 -10.48 -0.72
CA SER A 209 3.12 -10.31 0.71
C SER A 209 2.23 -9.08 0.84
N ILE A 210 1.49 -8.98 1.93
CA ILE A 210 0.61 -7.83 2.20
C ILE A 210 1.47 -6.67 2.75
N THR A 211 2.17 -5.94 1.87
CA THR A 211 3.17 -4.92 2.29
C THR A 211 3.13 -3.60 1.49
N GLY A 212 2.38 -2.61 2.00
CA GLY A 212 2.71 -1.18 2.04
C GLY A 212 2.06 -0.17 1.06
N HIS A 213 0.77 0.23 1.28
CA HIS A 213 -0.04 1.35 0.66
C HIS A 213 -1.30 1.00 -0.21
N ASN A 214 -2.51 1.07 0.37
CA ASN A 214 -3.83 1.30 -0.29
C ASN A 214 -4.70 0.13 -0.88
N LEU A 215 -4.61 -1.15 -0.48
CA LEU A 215 -5.59 -2.17 -0.93
C LEU A 215 -6.86 -2.28 -0.07
N VAL A 216 -7.98 -2.53 -0.77
CA VAL A 216 -9.25 -3.03 -0.26
C VAL A 216 -9.28 -4.56 -0.44
N VAL A 217 -9.29 -5.31 0.66
CA VAL A 217 -9.44 -6.76 0.58
C VAL A 217 -10.92 -7.14 0.58
N VAL A 218 -11.28 -8.09 -0.29
CA VAL A 218 -12.66 -8.44 -0.60
C VAL A 218 -12.90 -9.93 -0.40
N GLY A 219 -13.76 -10.28 0.56
CA GLY A 219 -14.20 -11.65 0.77
C GLY A 219 -15.30 -12.02 -0.23
N LYS A 220 -14.98 -12.91 -1.17
CA LYS A 220 -15.84 -13.33 -2.28
C LYS A 220 -16.46 -14.70 -2.05
N GLN A 221 -17.71 -14.86 -2.48
CA GLN A 221 -18.37 -16.16 -2.59
C GLN A 221 -18.66 -16.44 -4.06
N THR A 222 -18.23 -17.60 -4.55
CA THR A 222 -18.63 -18.17 -5.84
C THR A 222 -19.67 -19.27 -5.61
N CYS A 223 -20.13 -19.89 -6.69
CA CYS A 223 -21.09 -21.01 -6.63
C CYS A 223 -20.48 -22.29 -6.01
N GLU A 224 -19.15 -22.35 -5.81
CA GLU A 224 -18.44 -23.56 -5.38
C GLU A 224 -17.39 -23.33 -4.28
N VAL A 225 -16.86 -22.12 -4.10
CA VAL A 225 -15.84 -21.80 -3.09
C VAL A 225 -16.02 -20.38 -2.53
N ASN A 226 -15.54 -20.17 -1.30
CA ASN A 226 -15.24 -18.84 -0.78
C ASN A 226 -13.75 -18.55 -1.04
N SER A 227 -13.45 -17.33 -1.51
CA SER A 227 -12.08 -16.86 -1.76
C SER A 227 -11.88 -15.44 -1.23
N ILE A 228 -10.63 -15.05 -1.10
CA ILE A 228 -10.23 -13.71 -0.62
C ILE A 228 -9.40 -13.08 -1.72
N ALA A 229 -9.84 -11.92 -2.21
CA ALA A 229 -9.11 -11.17 -3.23
C ALA A 229 -8.52 -9.90 -2.62
N LEU A 230 -7.23 -9.68 -2.86
CA LEU A 230 -6.56 -8.40 -2.62
C LEU A 230 -6.86 -7.51 -3.83
N MET A 231 -7.48 -6.35 -3.61
CA MET A 231 -7.95 -5.47 -4.68
C MET A 231 -7.64 -4.00 -4.38
N GLU A 232 -7.51 -3.18 -5.42
CA GLU A 232 -7.10 -1.78 -5.27
C GLU A 232 -8.18 -0.88 -4.68
N ALA A 233 -7.78 0.27 -4.12
CA ALA A 233 -8.66 1.43 -4.00
C ALA A 233 -9.29 1.81 -5.37
N GLY A 234 -8.51 1.72 -6.45
CA GLY A 234 -8.96 1.84 -7.84
C GLY A 234 -9.64 0.58 -8.44
N GLY A 235 -9.99 -0.40 -7.61
CA GLY A 235 -10.78 -1.58 -7.98
C GLY A 235 -10.12 -2.67 -8.80
N GLN A 236 -8.81 -2.57 -9.06
CA GLN A 236 -8.08 -3.60 -9.77
C GLN A 236 -7.73 -4.82 -8.89
N PHE A 237 -7.12 -5.83 -9.49
CA PHE A 237 -6.91 -7.15 -8.88
C PHE A 237 -5.43 -7.45 -8.72
N VAL A 238 -5.01 -7.75 -7.49
CA VAL A 238 -3.61 -8.05 -7.14
C VAL A 238 -3.40 -9.56 -7.00
N HIS A 239 -4.19 -10.19 -6.14
CA HIS A 239 -4.03 -11.61 -5.78
C HIS A 239 -5.37 -12.19 -5.29
N GLN A 240 -5.52 -13.51 -5.36
CA GLN A 240 -6.65 -14.21 -4.74
C GLN A 240 -6.24 -15.63 -4.34
N PHE A 241 -6.77 -16.09 -3.21
CA PHE A 241 -6.63 -17.46 -2.72
C PHE A 241 -7.95 -18.01 -2.17
N GLY A 242 -8.17 -19.32 -2.32
CA GLY A 242 -9.30 -20.03 -1.71
C GLY A 242 -9.23 -20.10 -0.18
N ALA A 243 -10.33 -19.76 0.52
CA ALA A 243 -10.41 -19.85 1.98
C ALA A 243 -10.70 -21.28 2.50
N ASN A 244 -11.09 -22.20 1.62
CA ASN A 244 -11.33 -23.64 1.91
C ASN A 244 -12.25 -23.92 3.11
N ILE A 245 -13.42 -23.27 3.10
CA ILE A 245 -14.45 -23.30 4.16
C ILE A 245 -15.53 -24.35 3.89
N THR A 246 -16.05 -24.98 4.96
CA THR A 246 -16.92 -26.17 4.88
C THR A 246 -18.39 -25.87 4.53
N ASP A 247 -18.90 -24.67 4.82
CA ASP A 247 -20.30 -24.26 4.59
C ASP A 247 -20.41 -23.38 3.31
N LYS A 248 -20.27 -24.01 2.14
CA LYS A 248 -20.23 -23.34 0.81
C LYS A 248 -21.41 -22.42 0.49
N ASP A 249 -22.57 -22.66 1.12
CA ASP A 249 -23.78 -21.84 0.95
C ASP A 249 -23.70 -20.47 1.68
N LYS A 250 -22.61 -20.19 2.40
CA LYS A 250 -22.44 -18.95 3.17
C LYS A 250 -21.10 -18.27 2.91
N GLY A 251 -21.18 -16.97 2.63
CA GLY A 251 -20.02 -16.09 2.54
C GLY A 251 -19.22 -15.96 3.84
N ILE A 252 -18.12 -15.25 3.77
CA ILE A 252 -17.12 -15.12 4.86
C ILE A 252 -17.21 -13.77 5.56
N ARG A 253 -16.44 -13.62 6.64
CA ARG A 253 -16.01 -12.32 7.19
C ARG A 253 -14.50 -12.27 7.18
N ILE A 254 -13.93 -11.12 6.87
CA ILE A 254 -12.49 -10.85 6.97
C ILE A 254 -12.23 -9.70 7.94
N SER A 255 -11.09 -9.78 8.64
CA SER A 255 -10.45 -8.68 9.37
C SER A 255 -8.95 -8.80 9.15
N ILE A 256 -8.21 -7.69 9.29
CA ILE A 256 -6.83 -7.57 8.82
C ILE A 256 -6.05 -6.67 9.77
N ALA A 257 -4.85 -7.11 10.14
CA ALA A 257 -3.81 -6.34 10.85
C ALA A 257 -2.50 -7.14 10.73
N ASP A 258 -1.36 -6.49 10.86
CA ASP A 258 -0.09 -7.18 11.14
C ASP A 258 -0.16 -7.67 12.60
N PHE A 259 -0.43 -8.97 12.83
CA PHE A 259 -0.63 -9.51 14.18
C PHE A 259 0.60 -10.24 14.74
N ASP A 260 1.48 -10.77 13.88
CA ASP A 260 2.72 -11.41 14.31
C ASP A 260 3.98 -10.53 14.18
N LEU A 261 3.80 -9.28 13.71
CA LEU A 261 4.79 -8.19 13.64
C LEU A 261 5.91 -8.47 12.64
N ASP A 262 5.55 -8.94 11.43
CA ASP A 262 6.47 -9.22 10.31
C ASP A 262 6.63 -8.08 9.28
N ASP A 263 6.01 -6.91 9.54
CA ASP A 263 5.78 -5.77 8.64
C ASP A 263 4.73 -6.04 7.52
N SER A 264 4.10 -7.23 7.48
CA SER A 264 2.96 -7.54 6.58
C SER A 264 1.65 -7.70 7.35
N SER A 265 0.53 -7.21 6.81
CA SER A 265 -0.79 -7.48 7.41
C SER A 265 -1.31 -8.91 7.15
N ASP A 266 -1.74 -9.58 8.21
CA ASP A 266 -2.38 -10.91 8.21
C ASP A 266 -3.90 -10.83 8.06
N ILE A 267 -4.54 -11.93 7.64
CA ILE A 267 -6.00 -12.00 7.43
C ILE A 267 -6.64 -13.03 8.37
N ALA A 268 -7.57 -12.55 9.21
CA ALA A 268 -8.49 -13.39 9.97
C ALA A 268 -9.80 -13.63 9.21
N VAL A 269 -10.15 -14.89 8.98
CA VAL A 269 -11.33 -15.30 8.21
C VAL A 269 -12.31 -16.04 9.11
N SER A 270 -13.47 -15.43 9.36
CA SER A 270 -14.52 -16.03 10.18
C SER A 270 -15.66 -16.62 9.34
N GLU A 271 -16.13 -17.80 9.73
CA GLU A 271 -17.29 -18.44 9.11
C GLU A 271 -18.63 -17.80 9.56
N ASN A 272 -19.49 -17.46 8.60
CA ASN A 272 -20.86 -17.04 8.90
C ASN A 272 -21.81 -18.24 9.16
N GLY A 273 -22.92 -17.97 9.85
CA GLY A 273 -24.02 -18.90 10.07
C GLY A 273 -23.71 -20.01 11.07
N LYS A 274 -23.46 -21.23 10.57
CA LYS A 274 -23.27 -22.43 11.41
C LYS A 274 -21.81 -22.82 11.62
N GLY A 275 -20.88 -22.08 11.04
CA GLY A 275 -19.46 -22.27 11.26
C GLY A 275 -19.05 -22.04 12.72
N ASN A 276 -17.84 -22.49 13.01
CA ASN A 276 -17.26 -22.48 14.35
C ASN A 276 -15.75 -22.23 14.36
N SER A 277 -15.16 -21.90 13.19
CA SER A 277 -13.74 -21.67 13.02
C SER A 277 -13.44 -20.22 12.62
N VAL A 278 -12.32 -19.71 13.12
CA VAL A 278 -11.60 -18.55 12.57
C VAL A 278 -10.30 -19.08 12.00
N PHE A 279 -10.07 -18.87 10.72
CA PHE A 279 -8.85 -19.26 10.03
C PHE A 279 -7.92 -18.06 9.94
N LEU A 280 -6.66 -18.21 10.38
CA LEU A 280 -5.66 -17.15 10.28
C LEU A 280 -4.74 -17.48 9.11
N PHE A 281 -4.48 -16.49 8.25
CA PHE A 281 -3.60 -16.56 7.10
C PHE A 281 -2.63 -15.39 7.14
N ASN A 282 -1.39 -15.58 6.69
CA ASN A 282 -0.46 -14.46 6.56
C ASN A 282 -0.73 -13.62 5.31
N GLY A 283 0.06 -12.56 5.13
CA GLY A 283 0.06 -11.71 3.94
C GLY A 283 0.30 -12.40 2.59
N GLN A 284 0.64 -13.70 2.56
CA GLN A 284 0.88 -14.49 1.35
C GLN A 284 -0.25 -15.51 1.10
N GLY A 285 -1.35 -15.46 1.87
CA GLY A 285 -2.43 -16.44 1.81
C GLY A 285 -2.07 -17.82 2.39
N LYS A 286 -0.90 -17.95 3.03
CA LYS A 286 -0.50 -19.18 3.74
C LYS A 286 -1.25 -19.25 5.05
N LYS A 287 -2.04 -20.30 5.24
CA LYS A 287 -2.76 -20.55 6.48
C LYS A 287 -1.80 -20.81 7.64
N LEU A 288 -1.86 -19.99 8.68
CA LEU A 288 -1.04 -20.08 9.89
C LEU A 288 -1.64 -21.08 10.90
N PHE A 289 -2.87 -20.85 11.34
CA PHE A 289 -3.56 -21.72 12.31
C PHE A 289 -5.09 -21.61 12.23
N THR A 290 -5.81 -22.10 13.25
CA THR A 290 -7.28 -22.01 13.33
C THR A 290 -7.74 -21.94 14.78
N ILE A 291 -8.51 -20.91 15.13
CA ILE A 291 -9.20 -20.80 16.42
C ILE A 291 -10.58 -21.45 16.28
N VAL A 292 -10.84 -22.53 17.03
CA VAL A 292 -12.11 -23.28 16.97
C VAL A 292 -12.95 -23.03 18.23
N LYS A 293 -14.22 -22.68 18.05
CA LYS A 293 -15.22 -22.51 19.13
C LYS A 293 -16.06 -23.82 19.23
N PRO A 294 -15.93 -24.63 20.30
CA PRO A 294 -16.52 -25.97 20.34
C PRO A 294 -18.05 -26.04 20.20
N ASP A 295 -18.79 -25.06 20.74
CA ASP A 295 -20.26 -25.04 20.71
C ASP A 295 -20.86 -24.48 19.41
N GLY A 296 -20.05 -23.79 18.60
CA GLY A 296 -20.46 -23.03 17.41
C GLY A 296 -21.51 -21.95 17.69
N ASP A 297 -21.95 -21.27 16.62
CA ASP A 297 -23.08 -20.33 16.68
C ASP A 297 -24.23 -20.75 15.73
N GLU A 298 -25.25 -19.92 15.59
CA GLU A 298 -26.30 -20.04 14.57
C GLU A 298 -26.29 -18.87 13.55
N LYS A 299 -25.55 -17.80 13.87
CA LYS A 299 -25.30 -16.62 13.04
C LYS A 299 -23.83 -16.49 12.60
N GLY A 300 -22.90 -17.12 13.31
CA GLY A 300 -21.50 -17.30 12.91
C GLY A 300 -20.50 -16.78 13.95
N LEU A 301 -19.25 -16.66 13.53
CA LEU A 301 -18.20 -15.98 14.30
C LEU A 301 -17.90 -14.60 13.70
N ASN A 302 -17.38 -13.70 14.53
CA ASN A 302 -16.68 -12.49 14.10
C ASN A 302 -15.33 -12.45 14.83
N ALA A 303 -14.26 -12.29 14.08
CA ALA A 303 -12.91 -12.05 14.59
C ALA A 303 -12.44 -10.69 14.10
N VAL A 304 -11.81 -9.94 14.98
CA VAL A 304 -11.12 -8.68 14.68
C VAL A 304 -9.78 -8.66 15.42
N PHE A 305 -8.87 -7.80 15.00
CA PHE A 305 -7.61 -7.54 15.67
C PHE A 305 -7.67 -6.22 16.46
N GLY A 306 -6.80 -6.07 17.46
CA GLY A 306 -6.52 -4.79 18.12
C GLY A 306 -5.54 -4.94 19.28
N ASP A 307 -4.75 -3.92 19.60
CA ASP A 307 -3.79 -3.89 20.72
C ASP A 307 -4.51 -3.59 22.05
N ILE A 308 -5.13 -4.62 22.64
CA ILE A 308 -6.06 -4.50 23.76
C ILE A 308 -5.36 -4.30 25.13
N ASP A 309 -4.04 -4.49 25.23
CA ASP A 309 -3.27 -4.16 26.46
C ASP A 309 -2.13 -3.14 26.29
N GLY A 310 -1.97 -2.57 25.08
CA GLY A 310 -1.11 -1.43 24.79
C GLY A 310 0.38 -1.79 24.75
N ASP A 311 0.72 -3.01 24.33
CA ASP A 311 2.11 -3.51 24.27
C ASP A 311 2.76 -3.40 22.88
N GLY A 312 1.97 -3.05 21.86
CA GLY A 312 2.34 -2.96 20.46
C GLY A 312 1.96 -4.19 19.62
N THR A 313 1.32 -5.21 20.21
CA THR A 313 1.00 -6.49 19.55
C THR A 313 -0.51 -6.74 19.48
N PRO A 314 -1.15 -6.77 18.29
CA PRO A 314 -2.59 -7.00 18.19
C PRO A 314 -3.07 -8.36 18.73
N GLU A 315 -4.01 -8.32 19.65
CA GLU A 315 -4.79 -9.46 20.11
C GLU A 315 -5.82 -9.90 19.05
N ILE A 316 -6.13 -11.19 18.99
CA ILE A 316 -7.16 -11.78 18.14
C ILE A 316 -8.46 -11.93 18.95
N ILE A 317 -9.45 -11.12 18.60
CA ILE A 317 -10.65 -10.85 19.41
C ILE A 317 -11.84 -11.57 18.77
N VAL A 318 -12.30 -12.68 19.36
CA VAL A 318 -13.27 -13.60 18.73
C VAL A 318 -14.61 -13.67 19.49
N ALA A 319 -15.68 -13.21 18.84
CA ALA A 319 -17.07 -13.28 19.30
C ALA A 319 -17.88 -14.36 18.58
N ASN A 320 -18.80 -15.02 19.30
CA ASN A 320 -19.92 -15.76 18.70
C ASN A 320 -21.08 -14.77 18.50
N GLN A 321 -21.75 -14.77 17.35
CA GLN A 321 -22.68 -13.70 17.01
C GLN A 321 -24.08 -13.78 17.67
N TYR A 322 -24.42 -14.82 18.46
CA TYR A 322 -25.73 -14.93 19.12
C TYR A 322 -25.80 -15.74 20.43
N LYS A 323 -25.14 -16.90 20.50
CA LYS A 323 -25.32 -17.89 21.59
C LYS A 323 -24.49 -17.62 22.82
N ASP A 324 -23.20 -17.33 22.61
CA ASP A 324 -22.29 -16.91 23.67
C ASP A 324 -22.40 -15.39 23.80
N THR A 325 -22.37 -14.90 25.03
CA THR A 325 -22.53 -13.47 25.33
C THR A 325 -21.20 -12.82 25.70
N ARG A 326 -20.12 -13.43 25.22
CA ARG A 326 -18.74 -13.14 25.54
C ARG A 326 -17.91 -12.95 24.28
N VAL A 327 -16.95 -12.04 24.38
CA VAL A 327 -15.84 -11.89 23.45
C VAL A 327 -14.63 -12.56 24.09
N SER A 328 -13.86 -13.37 23.37
CA SER A 328 -12.61 -13.94 23.89
C SER A 328 -11.40 -13.33 23.20
N LEU A 329 -10.40 -12.97 24.01
CA LEU A 329 -9.12 -12.42 23.58
C LEU A 329 -8.14 -13.58 23.47
N HIS A 330 -7.40 -13.64 22.37
CA HIS A 330 -6.36 -14.63 22.09
C HIS A 330 -5.08 -13.90 21.65
N LYS A 331 -3.90 -14.38 22.04
CA LYS A 331 -2.64 -13.82 21.53
C LYS A 331 -2.47 -14.09 20.04
N ALA A 332 -1.47 -13.44 19.43
CA ALA A 332 -0.95 -13.73 18.10
C ALA A 332 -0.78 -15.24 17.82
N ASP A 333 -0.33 -16.04 18.77
CA ASP A 333 -0.19 -17.51 18.61
C ASP A 333 -1.51 -18.31 18.69
N GLY A 334 -2.65 -17.62 18.79
CA GLY A 334 -3.99 -18.18 18.98
C GLY A 334 -4.32 -18.62 20.41
N THR A 335 -3.40 -18.50 21.38
CA THR A 335 -3.61 -18.90 22.78
C THR A 335 -4.64 -17.99 23.45
N ALA A 336 -5.73 -18.59 23.95
CA ALA A 336 -6.79 -17.85 24.65
C ALA A 336 -6.30 -17.25 25.98
N ILE A 337 -6.50 -15.95 26.16
CA ILE A 337 -6.11 -15.16 27.33
C ILE A 337 -7.26 -15.11 28.35
N ARG A 338 -8.36 -14.48 27.95
CA ARG A 338 -9.55 -14.23 28.77
C ARG A 338 -10.82 -14.16 27.92
N ALA A 339 -11.97 -14.08 28.57
CA ALA A 339 -13.24 -13.79 27.90
C ALA A 339 -14.06 -12.77 28.70
N ILE A 340 -14.35 -11.62 28.06
CA ILE A 340 -15.14 -10.51 28.58
C ILE A 340 -16.62 -10.84 28.37
N THR A 341 -17.48 -10.56 29.36
CA THR A 341 -18.93 -10.80 29.25
C THR A 341 -19.63 -9.50 28.89
N VAL A 342 -20.01 -9.36 27.61
CA VAL A 342 -20.60 -8.13 27.07
C VAL A 342 -22.13 -8.08 27.24
N PHE A 343 -22.81 -9.21 27.43
CA PHE A 343 -24.24 -9.26 27.77
C PHE A 343 -24.60 -10.39 28.78
N ASP A 344 -25.67 -10.18 29.57
CA ASP A 344 -26.24 -11.21 30.46
C ASP A 344 -27.07 -12.30 29.73
N LYS A 345 -27.36 -12.10 28.44
CA LYS A 345 -28.37 -12.89 27.70
C LYS A 345 -28.04 -12.97 26.20
N LYS A 346 -28.45 -14.06 25.55
CA LYS A 346 -28.33 -14.26 24.10
C LYS A 346 -28.85 -13.04 23.34
N THR A 347 -27.97 -12.45 22.55
CA THR A 347 -28.11 -11.14 21.91
C THR A 347 -27.35 -11.21 20.61
N GLU A 348 -27.86 -10.59 19.54
CA GLU A 348 -27.21 -10.62 18.22
C GLU A 348 -26.35 -9.36 18.01
N PHE A 349 -25.04 -9.52 17.82
CA PHE A 349 -24.08 -8.41 17.80
C PHE A 349 -22.89 -8.64 16.84
N ASN A 350 -22.30 -7.52 16.39
CA ASN A 350 -21.01 -7.44 15.72
C ASN A 350 -19.98 -6.78 16.67
N ILE A 351 -18.69 -6.91 16.37
CA ILE A 351 -17.60 -6.23 17.09
C ILE A 351 -16.60 -5.58 16.12
N ALA A 352 -15.91 -4.56 16.59
CA ALA A 352 -14.67 -3.99 16.05
C ALA A 352 -13.72 -3.64 17.22
N ALA A 353 -12.45 -3.33 16.93
CA ALA A 353 -11.50 -2.78 17.89
C ALA A 353 -10.58 -1.74 17.26
N GLY A 354 -10.06 -0.83 18.09
CA GLY A 354 -9.33 0.40 17.73
C GLY A 354 -9.36 1.43 18.88
N ASP A 355 -8.35 2.28 19.01
CA ASP A 355 -8.22 3.33 20.04
C ASP A 355 -9.19 4.51 19.78
N VAL A 356 -10.43 4.39 20.28
CA VAL A 356 -11.45 5.43 20.11
C VAL A 356 -11.38 6.53 21.17
N ASN A 357 -10.54 6.36 22.20
CA ASN A 357 -10.42 7.29 23.33
C ASN A 357 -9.18 8.22 23.25
N GLY A 358 -8.15 7.81 22.50
CA GLY A 358 -6.90 8.54 22.26
C GLY A 358 -5.84 8.33 23.34
N ASP A 359 -5.75 7.14 23.94
CA ASP A 359 -4.73 6.82 24.98
C ASP A 359 -3.66 5.80 24.57
N GLY A 360 -3.78 5.21 23.37
CA GLY A 360 -2.82 4.28 22.78
C GLY A 360 -3.07 2.79 23.06
N ALA A 361 -4.27 2.43 23.55
CA ALA A 361 -4.75 1.05 23.62
C ALA A 361 -6.11 0.90 22.93
N ASP A 362 -6.37 -0.23 22.29
CA ASP A 362 -7.59 -0.44 21.51
C ASP A 362 -8.80 -0.82 22.38
N GLU A 363 -9.93 -0.16 22.15
CA GLU A 363 -11.21 -0.54 22.77
C GLU A 363 -11.93 -1.66 22.03
N ILE A 364 -12.77 -2.43 22.72
CA ILE A 364 -13.68 -3.39 22.11
C ILE A 364 -15.07 -2.76 21.92
N ILE A 365 -15.39 -2.41 20.67
CA ILE A 365 -16.66 -1.80 20.30
C ILE A 365 -17.70 -2.88 19.97
N VAL A 366 -18.77 -2.95 20.74
CA VAL A 366 -19.84 -3.96 20.63
C VAL A 366 -21.12 -3.34 20.11
N VAL A 367 -21.61 -3.83 18.98
CA VAL A 367 -22.70 -3.20 18.22
C VAL A 367 -23.85 -4.17 17.96
N LEU A 368 -25.05 -3.80 18.39
CA LEU A 368 -26.23 -4.65 18.24
C LEU A 368 -26.68 -4.75 16.78
N ALA A 369 -26.77 -5.96 16.24
CA ALA A 369 -27.19 -6.19 14.86
C ALA A 369 -28.67 -5.80 14.61
N LYS A 370 -29.48 -5.73 15.67
CA LYS A 370 -30.86 -5.22 15.66
C LYS A 370 -30.89 -3.69 15.76
N LYS A 371 -31.73 -3.08 14.92
CA LYS A 371 -32.08 -1.65 14.97
C LYS A 371 -32.33 -1.15 16.40
N ALA A 372 -31.71 -0.02 16.76
CA ALA A 372 -32.03 0.70 17.99
C ALA A 372 -33.50 1.12 18.02
N LYS A 373 -34.07 1.16 19.22
CA LYS A 373 -35.21 2.02 19.47
C LYS A 373 -34.67 3.34 20.02
N LYS A 374 -35.46 4.41 19.86
CA LYS A 374 -35.26 5.57 20.71
C LYS A 374 -35.28 5.13 22.17
N ASP A 375 -34.30 5.58 22.95
CA ASP A 375 -34.08 5.23 24.35
C ASP A 375 -33.64 3.75 24.60
N GLU A 376 -33.07 3.05 23.60
CA GLU A 376 -32.35 1.77 23.75
C GLU A 376 -30.93 1.84 23.12
N SER A 377 -29.88 1.83 23.95
CA SER A 377 -28.48 1.74 23.51
C SER A 377 -28.24 0.55 22.58
N ASN A 378 -27.39 0.78 21.58
CA ASN A 378 -27.00 -0.20 20.55
C ASN A 378 -25.50 -0.20 20.23
N VAL A 379 -24.74 0.74 20.78
CA VAL A 379 -23.28 0.77 20.76
C VAL A 379 -22.81 0.77 22.21
N PHE A 380 -21.84 -0.09 22.51
CA PHE A 380 -21.22 -0.25 23.82
C PHE A 380 -19.71 -0.32 23.62
N VAL A 381 -18.96 0.37 24.47
CA VAL A 381 -17.50 0.49 24.38
C VAL A 381 -16.90 -0.09 25.65
N PHE A 382 -16.04 -1.10 25.50
CA PHE A 382 -15.38 -1.79 26.61
C PHE A 382 -13.86 -1.65 26.51
N ASP A 383 -13.19 -1.49 27.65
CA ASP A 383 -11.74 -1.64 27.72
C ASP A 383 -11.31 -3.13 27.65
N GLY A 384 -10.00 -3.38 27.62
CA GLY A 384 -9.45 -4.74 27.66
C GLY A 384 -9.77 -5.52 28.94
N GLU A 385 -10.00 -4.83 30.05
CA GLU A 385 -10.45 -5.41 31.33
C GLU A 385 -11.90 -5.94 31.27
N GLY A 386 -12.74 -5.33 30.42
CA GLY A 386 -14.17 -5.55 30.33
C GLY A 386 -15.02 -4.57 31.16
N GLU A 387 -14.47 -3.44 31.60
CA GLU A 387 -15.26 -2.31 32.12
C GLU A 387 -15.92 -1.56 30.94
N LEU A 388 -17.15 -1.09 31.14
CA LEU A 388 -17.92 -0.36 30.12
C LEU A 388 -17.55 1.13 30.20
N LEU A 389 -16.69 1.60 29.29
CA LEU A 389 -16.27 3.00 29.20
C LEU A 389 -17.40 3.90 28.70
N GLY A 390 -18.23 3.41 27.77
CA GLY A 390 -19.31 4.20 27.16
C GLY A 390 -20.46 3.35 26.59
N GLU A 391 -21.65 3.93 26.54
CA GLU A 391 -22.79 3.41 25.77
C GLU A 391 -23.59 4.54 25.12
N PHE A 392 -24.05 4.34 23.89
CA PHE A 392 -24.92 5.32 23.21
C PHE A 392 -25.94 4.69 22.26
N THR A 393 -26.85 5.55 21.76
CA THR A 393 -27.94 5.18 20.84
C THR A 393 -27.70 5.78 19.44
N ALA A 394 -27.06 5.02 18.56
CA ALA A 394 -26.91 5.35 17.15
C ALA A 394 -28.24 5.16 16.40
N LEU A 395 -28.83 6.24 15.89
CA LEU A 395 -30.06 6.26 15.10
C LEU A 395 -29.76 6.64 13.65
N LEU A 396 -29.55 5.63 12.80
CA LEU A 396 -29.25 5.83 11.37
C LEU A 396 -30.50 6.12 10.52
N ASP A 397 -31.69 5.62 10.90
CA ASP A 397 -32.95 5.96 10.22
C ASP A 397 -33.89 6.85 11.06
N GLU A 398 -34.26 8.00 10.48
CA GLU A 398 -35.40 8.80 10.93
C GLU A 398 -36.74 8.28 10.36
N LYS A 399 -36.67 7.46 9.30
CA LYS A 399 -37.82 7.07 8.45
C LYS A 399 -38.70 5.96 9.06
N GLY A 400 -38.24 5.27 10.11
CA GLY A 400 -39.05 4.38 10.94
C GLY A 400 -39.29 2.97 10.38
N LYS A 401 -38.48 2.51 9.41
CA LYS A 401 -38.71 1.22 8.70
C LYS A 401 -38.07 0.01 9.40
N ASP A 402 -38.31 -1.17 8.82
CA ASP A 402 -37.57 -2.40 9.09
C ASP A 402 -36.12 -2.25 8.56
N ALA A 403 -35.17 -1.96 9.44
CA ALA A 403 -33.74 -1.95 9.10
C ALA A 403 -33.07 -3.27 9.48
N ARG A 404 -32.03 -3.67 8.74
CA ARG A 404 -31.35 -4.97 8.85
C ARG A 404 -29.86 -4.80 9.12
N GLY A 405 -29.33 -5.62 10.04
CA GLY A 405 -27.90 -5.90 10.21
C GLY A 405 -27.02 -4.66 10.28
N MET A 406 -26.97 -4.01 11.45
CA MET A 406 -26.02 -2.92 11.68
C MET A 406 -24.61 -3.49 11.90
N VAL A 407 -23.64 -3.01 11.12
CA VAL A 407 -22.21 -3.38 11.20
C VAL A 407 -21.38 -2.18 11.64
N VAL A 408 -20.14 -2.43 12.05
CA VAL A 408 -19.20 -1.45 12.61
C VAL A 408 -17.79 -1.68 12.05
N ALA A 409 -17.05 -0.61 11.85
CA ALA A 409 -15.61 -0.56 11.59
C ALA A 409 -15.07 0.77 12.14
N LEU A 410 -13.76 0.86 12.41
CA LEU A 410 -13.13 1.99 13.10
C LEU A 410 -11.94 2.54 12.28
N GLY A 411 -11.56 3.79 12.58
CA GLY A 411 -10.40 4.48 12.01
C GLY A 411 -10.53 5.99 12.21
N ASP A 412 -9.42 6.70 12.43
CA ASP A 412 -9.37 8.18 12.50
C ASP A 412 -9.78 8.82 11.15
N VAL A 413 -11.01 9.32 11.01
CA VAL A 413 -11.52 9.90 9.76
C VAL A 413 -11.57 11.43 9.75
N ASP A 414 -11.40 12.11 10.90
CA ASP A 414 -11.26 13.57 10.95
C ASP A 414 -9.84 14.10 11.21
N GLY A 415 -8.87 13.19 11.43
CA GLY A 415 -7.44 13.47 11.52
C GLY A 415 -7.01 14.00 12.89
N ASP A 416 -7.70 13.59 13.97
CA ASP A 416 -7.40 14.05 15.34
C ASP A 416 -6.52 13.09 16.15
N GLY A 417 -6.24 11.89 15.63
CA GLY A 417 -5.41 10.87 16.26
C GLY A 417 -6.18 9.85 17.10
N SER A 418 -7.52 9.84 17.03
CA SER A 418 -8.40 8.88 17.71
C SER A 418 -9.39 8.26 16.72
N ASP A 419 -9.75 6.99 16.90
CA ASP A 419 -10.60 6.27 15.96
C ASP A 419 -12.09 6.68 16.02
N GLU A 420 -12.68 6.94 14.85
CA GLU A 420 -14.12 7.15 14.71
C GLU A 420 -14.90 5.83 14.66
N ILE A 421 -16.07 5.79 15.32
CA ILE A 421 -17.00 4.68 15.23
C ILE A 421 -17.87 4.85 13.97
N ALA A 422 -17.50 4.18 12.88
CA ALA A 422 -18.32 4.12 11.67
C ALA A 422 -19.35 2.98 11.74
N LEU A 423 -20.62 3.30 11.51
CA LEU A 423 -21.75 2.36 11.56
C LEU A 423 -22.51 2.36 10.24
N ALA A 424 -22.73 1.16 9.67
CA ALA A 424 -23.51 1.01 8.43
C ALA A 424 -24.75 0.15 8.65
N GLN A 425 -25.85 0.48 7.96
CA GLN A 425 -27.12 -0.24 8.04
C GLN A 425 -27.87 -0.27 6.69
N ALA A 426 -28.54 -1.39 6.40
CA ALA A 426 -29.35 -1.55 5.20
C ALA A 426 -30.87 -1.47 5.49
N GLU A 427 -31.60 -0.63 4.76
CA GLU A 427 -33.06 -0.60 4.80
C GLU A 427 -33.69 -1.63 3.84
N LYS A 428 -34.88 -2.12 4.21
CA LYS A 428 -35.76 -2.98 3.42
C LYS A 428 -36.11 -2.46 2.01
N ASP A 429 -35.93 -1.17 1.73
CA ASP A 429 -36.19 -0.53 0.43
C ASP A 429 -34.95 -0.37 -0.50
N LYS A 430 -33.78 -0.92 -0.12
CA LYS A 430 -32.47 -0.69 -0.74
C LYS A 430 -31.89 0.74 -0.59
N GLU A 431 -32.28 1.46 0.46
CA GLU A 431 -31.49 2.59 0.95
C GLU A 431 -30.43 2.05 1.93
N TYR A 432 -29.18 2.49 1.80
CA TYR A 432 -28.04 2.06 2.63
C TYR A 432 -27.44 3.30 3.28
N ILE A 433 -27.31 3.30 4.60
CA ILE A 433 -26.95 4.47 5.39
C ILE A 433 -25.68 4.18 6.18
N VAL A 434 -24.74 5.14 6.17
CA VAL A 434 -23.60 5.19 7.09
C VAL A 434 -23.78 6.36 8.04
N GLY A 435 -23.36 6.20 9.30
CA GLY A 435 -23.17 7.28 10.25
C GLY A 435 -21.85 7.13 10.99
N ILE A 436 -21.22 8.27 11.27
CA ILE A 436 -19.90 8.40 11.89
C ILE A 436 -20.07 9.10 13.23
N TYR A 437 -19.46 8.53 14.28
CA TYR A 437 -19.63 8.94 15.67
C TYR A 437 -18.27 8.96 16.38
N LYS A 438 -17.95 10.01 17.17
CA LYS A 438 -16.85 9.92 18.15
C LYS A 438 -17.27 9.03 19.33
N PHE A 439 -16.30 8.57 20.13
CA PHE A 439 -16.49 7.70 21.30
C PHE A 439 -17.64 8.09 22.24
N ASP A 440 -17.85 9.39 22.50
CA ASP A 440 -18.92 9.89 23.37
C ASP A 440 -20.34 9.82 22.77
N GLY A 441 -20.46 9.31 21.53
CA GLY A 441 -21.69 9.25 20.76
C GLY A 441 -22.03 10.51 19.96
N THR A 442 -21.15 11.51 19.93
CA THR A 442 -21.31 12.71 19.11
C THR A 442 -21.30 12.35 17.63
N VAL A 443 -22.40 12.65 16.94
CA VAL A 443 -22.56 12.43 15.50
C VAL A 443 -21.73 13.43 14.71
N LEU A 444 -20.72 12.94 13.98
CA LEU A 444 -20.01 13.73 12.97
C LEU A 444 -20.80 13.79 11.66
N LYS A 445 -21.37 12.66 11.22
CA LYS A 445 -22.13 12.57 9.96
C LYS A 445 -23.15 11.43 9.95
N VAL A 446 -24.17 11.58 9.12
CA VAL A 446 -25.01 10.48 8.60
C VAL A 446 -25.29 10.75 7.11
N PHE A 447 -25.17 9.74 6.24
CA PHE A 447 -25.37 9.89 4.79
C PHE A 447 -25.86 8.62 4.08
N ASP A 448 -26.62 8.81 2.99
CA ASP A 448 -27.07 7.73 2.10
C ASP A 448 -25.92 7.31 1.15
N VAL A 449 -25.45 6.07 1.26
CA VAL A 449 -24.37 5.48 0.46
C VAL A 449 -24.87 4.96 -0.89
N PHE A 450 -25.96 4.18 -0.87
CA PHE A 450 -26.58 3.62 -2.07
C PHE A 450 -28.07 3.96 -2.09
N LYS A 451 -28.54 4.56 -3.18
CA LYS A 451 -29.96 4.92 -3.33
C LYS A 451 -30.70 3.95 -4.25
N LYS A 452 -32.02 3.92 -4.09
CA LYS A 452 -32.93 3.01 -4.80
C LYS A 452 -32.91 3.26 -6.31
N GLY A 453 -32.26 2.36 -7.04
CA GLY A 453 -32.13 2.41 -8.51
C GLY A 453 -30.71 2.67 -9.02
N GLU A 454 -29.72 2.88 -8.14
CA GLU A 454 -28.31 3.07 -8.51
C GLU A 454 -27.50 1.77 -8.68
N ASP A 455 -28.15 0.61 -8.70
CA ASP A 455 -27.49 -0.69 -8.88
C ASP A 455 -26.87 -0.78 -10.29
N ILE A 456 -25.53 -0.88 -10.40
CA ILE A 456 -24.89 -1.37 -11.62
C ILE A 456 -25.18 -2.87 -11.69
N VAL A 457 -26.16 -3.25 -12.51
CA VAL A 457 -26.38 -4.65 -12.90
C VAL A 457 -25.47 -4.95 -14.07
N ILE A 458 -24.51 -5.85 -13.89
CA ILE A 458 -23.83 -6.50 -15.00
C ILE A 458 -24.81 -7.53 -15.57
N ASP A 459 -25.27 -7.27 -16.79
CA ASP A 459 -26.10 -8.22 -17.53
C ASP A 459 -25.19 -9.16 -18.32
N ASP A 460 -25.19 -10.43 -17.92
CA ASP A 460 -24.42 -11.52 -18.54
C ASP A 460 -25.00 -11.95 -19.91
N GLY A 461 -26.16 -11.41 -20.31
CA GLY A 461 -26.73 -11.59 -21.64
C GLY A 461 -27.44 -12.93 -21.88
N ASP A 462 -27.31 -13.92 -20.99
CA ASP A 462 -28.06 -15.19 -21.03
C ASP A 462 -29.51 -15.04 -20.52
N ASP A 463 -30.23 -14.04 -21.03
CA ASP A 463 -31.65 -13.75 -20.80
C ASP A 463 -32.55 -14.95 -21.17
N ASN A 464 -32.21 -15.68 -22.24
CA ASN A 464 -33.13 -16.61 -22.90
C ASN A 464 -33.28 -17.98 -22.21
N ARG A 465 -32.47 -18.30 -21.18
CA ARG A 465 -32.59 -19.59 -20.47
C ARG A 465 -33.65 -19.56 -19.37
N ARG A 466 -34.87 -19.99 -19.73
CA ARG A 466 -36.05 -20.11 -18.84
C ARG A 466 -35.91 -21.09 -17.65
N ASP A 467 -34.77 -21.75 -17.44
CA ASP A 467 -34.57 -22.67 -16.32
C ASP A 467 -34.01 -21.95 -15.09
N SER A 468 -34.92 -21.41 -14.27
CA SER A 468 -34.61 -20.67 -13.05
C SER A 468 -33.92 -21.48 -11.93
N LYS A 469 -33.60 -22.76 -12.18
CA LYS A 469 -32.82 -23.62 -11.26
C LYS A 469 -31.30 -23.57 -11.51
N LYS A 470 -30.82 -22.90 -12.58
CA LYS A 470 -29.39 -22.86 -12.93
C LYS A 470 -28.64 -21.56 -12.58
N ARG A 471 -29.32 -20.47 -12.22
CA ARG A 471 -28.65 -19.30 -11.60
C ARG A 471 -28.24 -19.68 -10.17
N LYS A 472 -26.96 -19.99 -9.96
CA LYS A 472 -26.53 -20.80 -8.80
C LYS A 472 -25.76 -20.06 -7.69
N CYS A 473 -25.32 -18.83 -7.93
CA CYS A 473 -24.60 -18.00 -6.96
C CYS A 473 -25.58 -17.10 -6.17
N ASP A 474 -26.62 -17.68 -5.56
CA ASP A 474 -27.80 -16.93 -5.10
C ASP A 474 -27.71 -16.36 -3.67
N TYR A 475 -26.54 -15.86 -3.25
CA TYR A 475 -26.39 -15.15 -1.97
C TYR A 475 -27.07 -13.78 -2.04
N LYS A 476 -28.41 -13.78 -1.92
CA LYS A 476 -29.25 -12.58 -1.82
C LYS A 476 -29.08 -11.90 -0.46
N GLY A 477 -27.87 -11.42 -0.19
CA GLY A 477 -27.61 -10.53 0.93
C GLY A 477 -28.55 -9.32 0.89
N ASN A 478 -29.08 -8.97 2.06
CA ASN A 478 -29.95 -7.81 2.27
C ASN A 478 -29.37 -6.95 3.42
N GLY A 479 -28.04 -6.90 3.46
CA GLY A 479 -27.23 -6.22 4.47
C GLY A 479 -26.10 -5.46 3.79
N VAL A 480 -25.30 -4.77 4.60
CA VAL A 480 -24.18 -3.93 4.16
C VAL A 480 -22.88 -4.51 4.71
N VAL A 481 -21.79 -4.31 3.98
CA VAL A 481 -20.43 -4.56 4.47
C VAL A 481 -19.67 -3.23 4.47
N LEU A 482 -18.83 -3.05 5.47
CA LEU A 482 -18.17 -1.81 5.83
C LEU A 482 -16.73 -2.14 6.22
N ALA A 483 -15.78 -1.32 5.76
CA ALA A 483 -14.44 -1.22 6.30
C ALA A 483 -14.07 0.27 6.38
N VAL A 484 -13.05 0.60 7.17
CA VAL A 484 -12.53 1.97 7.33
C VAL A 484 -11.01 1.89 7.33
N GLY A 485 -10.35 2.93 6.80
CA GLY A 485 -8.90 3.07 6.81
C GLY A 485 -8.36 3.89 5.64
N ASP A 486 -7.11 4.34 5.75
CA ASP A 486 -6.46 5.24 4.78
C ASP A 486 -6.09 4.49 3.48
N VAL A 487 -6.96 4.56 2.48
CA VAL A 487 -6.74 4.00 1.14
C VAL A 487 -6.12 5.01 0.16
N ASN A 488 -5.71 6.19 0.66
CA ASN A 488 -5.18 7.26 -0.19
C ASN A 488 -3.72 7.64 0.16
N ALA A 489 -3.28 7.28 1.36
CA ALA A 489 -2.01 7.57 2.03
C ALA A 489 -1.80 9.06 2.41
N ASP A 490 -2.86 9.78 2.82
CA ASP A 490 -2.75 11.15 3.35
C ASP A 490 -2.78 11.25 4.89
N GLY A 491 -3.03 10.15 5.60
CA GLY A 491 -3.09 10.10 7.06
C GLY A 491 -4.48 10.34 7.65
N SER A 492 -5.55 10.28 6.85
CA SER A 492 -6.94 10.20 7.33
C SER A 492 -7.65 9.00 6.71
N ALA A 493 -8.55 8.36 7.45
CA ALA A 493 -9.20 7.12 7.02
C ALA A 493 -10.42 7.37 6.12
N GLU A 494 -10.52 6.59 5.02
CA GLU A 494 -11.71 6.53 4.19
C GLU A 494 -12.77 5.57 4.74
N ILE A 495 -14.03 5.82 4.36
CA ILE A 495 -15.13 4.87 4.56
C ILE A 495 -15.34 4.03 3.30
N ILE A 496 -15.15 2.71 3.41
CA ILE A 496 -15.27 1.74 2.32
C ILE A 496 -16.55 0.92 2.50
N VAL A 497 -17.46 0.92 1.52
CA VAL A 497 -18.80 0.31 1.67
C VAL A 497 -19.20 -0.52 0.46
N SER A 498 -19.85 -1.66 0.71
CA SER A 498 -20.52 -2.46 -0.33
C SER A 498 -21.83 -3.08 0.17
N LYS A 499 -22.65 -3.58 -0.76
CA LYS A 499 -23.85 -4.37 -0.46
C LYS A 499 -23.42 -5.82 -0.28
N ALA A 500 -23.82 -6.45 0.82
CA ALA A 500 -23.64 -7.90 0.96
C ALA A 500 -24.44 -8.61 -0.14
N GLY A 501 -23.80 -9.46 -0.94
CA GLY A 501 -24.39 -10.05 -2.15
C GLY A 501 -24.37 -9.16 -3.40
N GLY A 502 -23.70 -8.00 -3.34
CA GLY A 502 -23.47 -7.12 -4.49
C GLY A 502 -22.10 -7.34 -5.14
N SER A 503 -21.81 -6.54 -6.17
CA SER A 503 -20.52 -6.52 -6.88
C SER A 503 -19.83 -5.15 -6.86
N GLU A 504 -20.50 -4.09 -6.40
CA GLU A 504 -19.98 -2.71 -6.36
C GLU A 504 -19.40 -2.34 -4.98
N VAL A 505 -18.18 -1.79 -4.94
CA VAL A 505 -17.59 -1.10 -3.78
C VAL A 505 -17.62 0.41 -4.01
N ARG A 506 -17.81 1.20 -2.94
CA ARG A 506 -17.76 2.67 -2.93
C ARG A 506 -16.84 3.17 -1.81
N ILE A 507 -16.05 4.20 -2.06
CA ILE A 507 -15.08 4.78 -1.12
C ILE A 507 -15.36 6.27 -0.91
N TYR A 508 -15.41 6.70 0.36
CA TYR A 508 -15.72 8.08 0.74
C TYR A 508 -14.64 8.68 1.64
N THR A 509 -14.18 9.88 1.31
CA THR A 509 -13.32 10.69 2.19
C THR A 509 -14.15 11.53 3.15
N PHE A 510 -13.52 11.91 4.26
CA PHE A 510 -13.90 13.06 5.09
C PHE A 510 -12.83 14.14 4.96
N SER A 511 -13.22 15.42 4.95
CA SER A 511 -12.22 16.50 4.90
C SER A 511 -12.72 17.84 5.47
N GLY A 512 -11.83 18.49 6.22
CA GLY A 512 -11.93 19.88 6.65
C GLY A 512 -13.00 20.18 7.71
N ASN A 513 -12.94 21.41 8.25
CA ASN A 513 -13.67 21.89 9.44
C ASN A 513 -15.22 21.89 9.33
N ASN A 514 -15.81 21.36 8.26
CA ASN A 514 -17.25 21.20 8.04
C ASN A 514 -17.65 19.74 7.69
N LEU A 515 -16.70 18.80 7.70
CA LEU A 515 -16.88 17.34 7.55
C LEU A 515 -17.91 16.94 6.48
N GLU A 516 -17.64 17.26 5.21
CA GLU A 516 -18.45 16.75 4.10
C GLU A 516 -17.89 15.42 3.58
N SER A 517 -18.70 14.37 3.69
CA SER A 517 -18.44 13.03 3.14
C SER A 517 -18.50 13.07 1.61
N GLN A 518 -17.40 12.81 0.91
CA GLN A 518 -17.34 12.84 -0.56
C GLN A 518 -17.03 11.45 -1.12
N LEU A 519 -17.87 10.95 -2.03
CA LEU A 519 -17.56 9.74 -2.80
C LEU A 519 -16.37 10.04 -3.72
N ILE A 520 -15.22 9.43 -3.47
CA ILE A 520 -14.02 9.59 -4.31
C ILE A 520 -13.90 8.52 -5.38
N GLU A 521 -14.31 7.28 -5.10
CA GLU A 521 -14.11 6.15 -6.01
C GLU A 521 -15.23 5.11 -5.91
N ARG A 522 -15.51 4.41 -7.03
CA ARG A 522 -16.45 3.28 -7.10
C ARG A 522 -16.02 2.26 -8.15
N PHE A 523 -16.01 0.98 -7.79
CA PHE A 523 -15.56 -0.08 -8.68
C PHE A 523 -16.36 -1.38 -8.53
N VAL A 524 -16.20 -2.26 -9.51
CA VAL A 524 -16.76 -3.62 -9.48
C VAL A 524 -15.70 -4.60 -8.99
N ALA A 525 -15.89 -5.17 -7.81
CA ALA A 525 -14.95 -6.13 -7.22
C ALA A 525 -15.21 -7.59 -7.63
N ALA A 526 -16.39 -7.90 -8.18
CA ALA A 526 -16.83 -9.27 -8.45
C ALA A 526 -17.38 -9.46 -9.88
N SER A 527 -17.00 -10.57 -10.51
CA SER A 527 -17.51 -11.05 -11.80
C SER A 527 -18.91 -11.70 -11.66
N GLY A 528 -19.55 -12.06 -12.78
CA GLY A 528 -20.96 -12.50 -12.81
C GLY A 528 -21.34 -13.64 -11.85
N ASP A 529 -20.48 -14.67 -11.75
CA ASP A 529 -20.63 -15.80 -10.81
C ASP A 529 -19.89 -15.57 -9.48
N SER A 530 -19.82 -14.33 -9.01
CA SER A 530 -19.17 -13.96 -7.74
C SER A 530 -19.87 -12.79 -7.06
N VAL A 531 -19.87 -12.79 -5.73
CA VAL A 531 -20.48 -11.73 -4.93
C VAL A 531 -19.63 -11.36 -3.70
N ILE A 532 -19.73 -10.10 -3.30
CA ILE A 532 -19.05 -9.54 -2.12
C ILE A 532 -19.78 -9.99 -0.87
N THR A 533 -19.04 -10.54 0.09
CA THR A 533 -19.58 -11.05 1.37
C THR A 533 -18.95 -10.39 2.59
N SER A 534 -17.75 -9.83 2.45
CA SER A 534 -17.09 -8.99 3.46
C SER A 534 -16.04 -8.09 2.80
N LEU A 535 -15.65 -7.03 3.52
CA LEU A 535 -14.57 -6.10 3.17
C LEU A 535 -13.64 -6.00 4.39
N GLY A 536 -12.36 -5.74 4.13
CA GLY A 536 -11.40 -5.31 5.13
C GLY A 536 -10.42 -4.32 4.51
N PHE A 537 -9.98 -3.35 5.30
CA PHE A 537 -8.82 -2.53 4.98
C PHE A 537 -7.59 -3.10 5.71
N ALA A 538 -6.41 -2.84 5.16
CA ALA A 538 -5.15 -3.31 5.69
C ALA A 538 -4.18 -2.13 5.82
N THR A 539 -4.01 -1.65 7.05
CA THR A 539 -2.89 -0.78 7.41
C THR A 539 -1.60 -1.52 7.04
N ASN A 540 -0.74 -0.85 6.25
CA ASN A 540 0.46 -1.40 5.59
C ASN A 540 0.23 -2.35 4.37
N LEU A 541 -0.65 -2.06 3.38
CA LEU A 541 -0.84 -2.94 2.19
C LEU A 541 -0.97 -2.28 0.79
N SER A 542 -0.08 -2.53 -0.18
CA SER A 542 -0.07 -2.02 -1.60
C SER A 542 -0.18 -3.15 -2.65
N LEU A 543 -0.77 -2.93 -3.84
CA LEU A 543 -0.25 -2.20 -5.02
C LEU A 543 -0.72 -0.72 -5.24
N ASP A 544 -1.47 -0.39 -6.30
CA ASP A 544 -1.51 1.00 -6.84
C ASP A 544 -2.80 1.48 -7.56
N LEU A 545 -3.22 0.86 -8.68
CA LEU A 545 -4.25 1.40 -9.61
C LEU A 545 -4.61 0.40 -10.73
N SER A 546 -5.13 0.85 -11.88
CA SER A 546 -5.33 -0.01 -13.07
C SER A 546 -4.01 -0.43 -13.73
N VAL A 547 -3.26 -1.35 -13.10
CA VAL A 547 -2.05 -1.99 -13.60
C VAL A 547 -2.33 -2.72 -14.93
N VAL A 548 -1.60 -2.37 -15.98
CA VAL A 548 -1.59 -3.18 -17.20
C VAL A 548 -0.17 -3.53 -17.60
N VAL A 549 0.09 -4.83 -17.77
CA VAL A 549 1.41 -5.38 -18.17
C VAL A 549 1.69 -5.17 -19.66
N GLU A 550 0.69 -4.76 -20.44
CA GLU A 550 0.77 -4.39 -21.86
C GLU A 550 -0.08 -3.13 -22.11
N LEU A 551 0.32 -2.27 -23.05
CA LEU A 551 -0.35 -0.97 -23.20
C LEU A 551 -1.70 -1.07 -23.91
N PRO A 552 -2.74 -0.32 -23.46
CA PRO A 552 -4.00 -0.18 -24.18
C PRO A 552 -3.82 0.22 -25.64
N ALA A 553 -4.77 -0.18 -26.49
CA ALA A 553 -4.80 0.19 -27.90
C ALA A 553 -5.17 1.68 -28.09
N GLY A 554 -4.59 2.31 -29.11
CA GLY A 554 -4.81 3.72 -29.44
C GLY A 554 -3.74 4.67 -28.86
N PRO A 555 -3.84 5.99 -29.12
CA PRO A 555 -2.80 6.96 -28.79
C PRO A 555 -2.89 7.53 -27.37
N THR A 556 -3.93 7.23 -26.59
CA THR A 556 -4.19 7.90 -25.30
C THR A 556 -3.95 6.95 -24.13
N LEU A 557 -3.46 7.49 -23.02
CA LEU A 557 -3.42 6.85 -21.70
C LEU A 557 -4.12 7.79 -20.71
N GLU A 558 -5.11 7.30 -19.97
CA GLU A 558 -5.98 8.12 -19.12
C GLU A 558 -6.46 7.31 -17.91
N ASN A 559 -6.27 7.84 -16.69
CA ASN A 559 -6.73 7.24 -15.42
C ASN A 559 -6.30 5.76 -15.25
N ILE A 560 -5.00 5.51 -15.35
CA ILE A 560 -4.41 4.15 -15.47
C ILE A 560 -3.03 4.08 -14.79
N THR A 561 -2.57 2.88 -14.42
CA THR A 561 -1.16 2.68 -14.06
C THR A 561 -0.49 1.66 -14.98
N ILE A 562 0.72 1.98 -15.39
CA ILE A 562 1.53 1.09 -16.23
C ILE A 562 2.67 0.55 -15.37
N VAL A 563 2.64 -0.76 -15.07
CA VAL A 563 3.69 -1.44 -14.28
C VAL A 563 4.23 -2.59 -15.13
N GLY A 564 5.46 -2.42 -15.62
CA GLY A 564 6.24 -3.53 -16.17
C GLY A 564 7.00 -4.27 -15.07
N THR A 565 8.08 -4.96 -15.42
CA THR A 565 9.06 -5.44 -14.44
C THR A 565 10.46 -4.95 -14.80
N SER A 566 11.43 -5.11 -13.90
CA SER A 566 12.84 -4.84 -14.17
C SER A 566 13.40 -5.66 -15.35
N GLN A 567 12.83 -6.84 -15.61
CA GLN A 567 13.21 -7.75 -16.70
C GLN A 567 12.40 -7.53 -17.99
N LYS A 568 11.11 -7.17 -17.87
CA LYS A 568 10.21 -6.87 -19.00
C LYS A 568 9.56 -5.49 -18.78
N PRO A 569 10.31 -4.38 -18.95
CA PRO A 569 9.76 -3.04 -18.78
C PRO A 569 8.85 -2.66 -19.95
N ILE A 570 7.77 -1.93 -19.67
CA ILE A 570 6.80 -1.55 -20.70
C ILE A 570 7.29 -0.33 -21.48
N ARG A 571 7.29 -0.41 -22.82
CA ARG A 571 7.70 0.71 -23.69
C ARG A 571 6.54 1.63 -24.02
N ILE A 572 6.51 2.80 -23.38
CA ILE A 572 5.54 3.87 -23.62
C ILE A 572 6.00 4.72 -24.79
N LYS A 573 5.30 4.59 -25.92
CA LYS A 573 5.64 5.25 -27.17
C LYS A 573 4.43 5.89 -27.83
N ASP A 574 4.62 7.14 -28.27
CA ASP A 574 3.71 7.99 -29.03
C ASP A 574 2.33 8.12 -28.35
N ARG A 575 2.34 8.30 -27.02
CA ARG A 575 1.12 8.39 -26.18
C ARG A 575 0.82 9.81 -25.68
N VAL A 576 -0.46 10.17 -25.67
CA VAL A 576 -0.99 11.37 -25.00
C VAL A 576 -1.52 10.97 -23.63
N ILE A 577 -1.03 11.62 -22.57
CA ILE A 577 -1.45 11.40 -21.19
C ILE A 577 -2.57 12.36 -20.80
N LYS A 578 -3.65 11.83 -20.20
CA LYS A 578 -4.80 12.57 -19.67
C LYS A 578 -5.14 12.08 -18.26
N GLY A 579 -5.91 12.87 -17.50
CA GLY A 579 -6.31 12.50 -16.14
C GLY A 579 -5.11 12.25 -15.22
N THR A 580 -5.19 11.26 -14.33
CA THR A 580 -4.03 10.81 -13.54
C THR A 580 -3.46 9.53 -14.12
N VAL A 581 -2.17 9.50 -14.44
CA VAL A 581 -1.49 8.27 -14.88
C VAL A 581 -0.25 8.04 -14.02
N ARG A 582 -0.16 6.88 -13.36
CA ARG A 582 1.08 6.46 -12.70
C ARG A 582 1.85 5.50 -13.60
N ILE A 583 3.17 5.48 -13.50
CA ILE A 583 4.04 4.68 -14.36
C ILE A 583 5.19 4.15 -13.50
N SER A 584 5.43 2.84 -13.55
CA SER A 584 6.51 2.12 -12.86
C SER A 584 7.14 1.10 -13.82
N TYR A 585 8.41 0.74 -13.63
CA TYR A 585 9.13 -0.28 -14.41
C TYR A 585 8.88 -0.19 -15.93
N SER A 586 9.05 1.00 -16.50
CA SER A 586 8.66 1.31 -17.87
C SER A 586 9.71 2.19 -18.56
N VAL A 587 9.91 2.00 -19.86
CA VAL A 587 10.80 2.83 -20.70
C VAL A 587 9.95 3.77 -21.54
N ILE A 588 10.15 5.07 -21.39
CA ILE A 588 9.38 6.09 -22.11
C ILE A 588 10.17 6.57 -23.33
N ASP A 589 9.71 6.13 -24.52
CA ASP A 589 10.24 6.51 -25.83
C ASP A 589 9.71 7.88 -26.30
N SER A 590 8.42 8.13 -26.07
CA SER A 590 7.74 9.38 -26.39
C SER A 590 6.36 9.47 -25.73
N MET A 591 6.09 10.59 -25.07
CA MET A 591 4.74 10.95 -24.61
C MET A 591 4.51 12.46 -24.63
N GLU A 592 3.24 12.85 -24.68
CA GLU A 592 2.75 14.23 -24.56
C GLU A 592 1.79 14.29 -23.36
N ILE A 593 1.88 15.32 -22.51
CA ILE A 593 1.01 15.46 -21.33
C ILE A 593 0.01 16.58 -21.60
N ASP A 594 -1.29 16.26 -21.53
CA ASP A 594 -2.36 17.22 -21.77
C ASP A 594 -2.51 18.20 -20.58
N VAL A 595 -3.07 19.38 -20.83
CA VAL A 595 -3.13 20.47 -19.86
C VAL A 595 -4.06 20.10 -18.70
N GLY A 596 -3.47 19.87 -17.53
CA GLY A 596 -4.18 19.46 -16.31
C GLY A 596 -4.12 17.96 -16.02
N ALA A 597 -3.42 17.17 -16.84
CA ALA A 597 -3.10 15.78 -16.50
C ALA A 597 -1.99 15.71 -15.42
N ARG A 598 -2.05 14.71 -14.55
CA ARG A 598 -1.06 14.41 -13.51
C ARG A 598 -0.34 13.11 -13.86
N VAL A 599 0.96 13.20 -14.10
CA VAL A 599 1.84 12.01 -14.18
C VAL A 599 2.52 11.80 -12.83
N VAL A 600 2.58 10.55 -12.38
CA VAL A 600 3.39 10.13 -11.22
C VAL A 600 4.33 9.02 -11.67
N PHE A 601 5.63 9.21 -11.53
CA PHE A 601 6.61 8.18 -11.85
C PHE A 601 7.03 7.46 -10.56
N GLY A 602 6.81 6.15 -10.51
CA GLY A 602 7.29 5.25 -9.47
C GLY A 602 8.61 4.56 -9.84
N PRO A 603 9.02 3.53 -9.07
CA PRO A 603 10.32 2.90 -9.22
C PRO A 603 10.51 2.25 -10.61
N GLY A 604 11.76 2.23 -11.07
CA GLY A 604 12.16 1.54 -12.31
C GLY A 604 11.74 2.22 -13.61
N VAL A 605 11.14 3.41 -13.59
CA VAL A 605 10.93 4.22 -14.79
C VAL A 605 12.25 4.69 -15.39
N LYS A 606 12.37 4.58 -16.72
CA LYS A 606 13.45 5.15 -17.53
C LYS A 606 12.90 5.86 -18.75
N PHE A 607 13.72 6.68 -19.38
CA PHE A 607 13.42 7.44 -20.58
C PHE A 607 14.44 7.11 -21.66
N ALA A 608 14.02 6.97 -22.92
CA ALA A 608 14.93 6.61 -24.01
C ALA A 608 15.98 7.70 -24.34
N LYS A 609 15.77 8.93 -23.84
CA LYS A 609 16.68 10.10 -23.97
C LYS A 609 16.20 11.26 -23.08
N ARG A 610 17.10 12.23 -22.81
CA ARG A 610 16.83 13.47 -22.05
C ARG A 610 15.57 14.21 -22.55
N ASP A 611 15.45 14.38 -23.86
CA ASP A 611 14.37 15.17 -24.48
C ASP A 611 12.94 14.60 -24.28
N VAL A 612 12.78 13.41 -23.68
CA VAL A 612 11.47 12.81 -23.37
C VAL A 612 11.06 13.08 -21.92
N ILE A 613 12.01 13.43 -21.05
CA ILE A 613 11.71 13.78 -19.65
C ILE A 613 11.01 15.15 -19.65
N PRO A 614 9.75 15.27 -19.18
CA PRO A 614 9.05 16.55 -19.22
C PRO A 614 9.55 17.50 -18.13
N VAL A 615 9.83 18.75 -18.52
CA VAL A 615 10.38 19.81 -17.65
C VAL A 615 9.47 20.05 -16.44
N GLY A 616 10.08 20.15 -15.25
CA GLY A 616 9.38 20.48 -14.01
C GLY A 616 8.54 19.36 -13.39
N ILE A 617 8.59 18.13 -13.92
CA ILE A 617 8.00 16.98 -13.23
C ILE A 617 8.90 16.52 -12.08
N ASP A 618 8.26 16.11 -10.98
CA ASP A 618 8.87 15.38 -9.88
C ASP A 618 9.29 13.96 -10.30
N LEU A 619 10.59 13.72 -10.25
CA LEU A 619 11.24 12.44 -10.52
C LEU A 619 11.64 11.72 -9.23
N THR A 620 11.46 12.35 -8.06
CA THR A 620 11.87 11.83 -6.75
C THR A 620 11.35 10.41 -6.47
N PRO A 621 10.08 10.03 -6.76
CA PRO A 621 9.56 8.70 -6.44
C PRO A 621 10.05 7.59 -7.38
N ILE A 622 10.85 7.90 -8.41
CA ILE A 622 11.57 6.89 -9.21
C ILE A 622 12.75 6.30 -8.41
N PHE A 623 13.33 7.09 -7.51
CA PHE A 623 14.53 6.72 -6.77
C PHE A 623 14.18 6.01 -5.46
N PRO A 624 14.70 4.80 -5.20
CA PRO A 624 14.49 4.09 -3.95
C PRO A 624 14.91 4.93 -2.74
N ILE A 625 14.06 4.95 -1.72
CA ILE A 625 14.36 5.59 -0.44
C ILE A 625 15.50 4.84 0.24
N VAL A 626 16.54 5.56 0.65
CA VAL A 626 17.54 5.01 1.57
C VAL A 626 16.95 5.05 2.98
N ARG A 627 16.44 3.90 3.44
CA ARG A 627 16.09 3.72 4.86
C ARG A 627 17.38 3.95 5.68
N ALA A 628 17.42 5.04 6.44
CA ALA A 628 18.55 5.36 7.29
C ALA A 628 18.63 4.33 8.41
N ASP A 629 19.69 3.51 8.42
CA ASP A 629 19.89 2.44 9.39
C ASP A 629 19.90 3.01 10.81
N SER A 630 18.96 2.58 11.67
CA SER A 630 18.49 3.31 12.86
C SER A 630 19.43 3.20 14.08
N ALA A 631 20.72 3.05 13.83
CA ALA A 631 21.81 2.98 14.81
C ALA A 631 22.01 4.27 15.66
N ALA A 632 21.17 5.29 15.47
CA ALA A 632 21.10 6.48 16.32
C ALA A 632 19.63 6.94 16.47
N ALA A 633 18.93 6.40 17.47
CA ALA A 633 17.49 6.60 17.75
C ALA A 633 17.06 8.03 18.15
N ASN A 634 17.87 9.04 17.83
CA ASN A 634 17.71 10.45 18.24
C ASN A 634 17.73 11.43 17.04
N LEU A 635 17.53 10.98 15.79
CA LEU A 635 17.26 11.89 14.65
C LEU A 635 15.98 11.50 13.92
N GLU A 636 15.02 12.39 13.94
CA GLU A 636 13.83 12.35 13.09
C GLU A 636 14.08 13.18 11.81
N LEU A 637 13.79 12.62 10.63
CA LEU A 637 13.83 13.36 9.36
C LEU A 637 12.42 13.58 8.84
N SER A 638 12.02 14.84 8.60
CA SER A 638 10.70 15.15 8.00
C SER A 638 10.63 14.86 6.48
N PHE A 639 11.55 14.05 5.96
CA PHE A 639 11.75 13.76 4.55
C PHE A 639 12.54 12.45 4.40
N LYS A 640 12.44 11.81 3.23
CA LYS A 640 13.02 10.48 2.98
C LYS A 640 14.19 10.61 1.97
N PRO A 641 15.46 10.37 2.36
CA PRO A 641 16.61 10.43 1.45
C PRO A 641 16.48 9.46 0.27
N VAL A 642 16.91 9.85 -0.93
CA VAL A 642 16.77 9.02 -2.15
C VAL A 642 18.10 8.53 -2.74
N ASN A 643 18.13 7.29 -3.23
CA ASN A 643 19.29 6.66 -3.86
C ASN A 643 19.42 7.04 -5.34
N LEU A 644 20.44 7.83 -5.66
CA LEU A 644 20.69 8.40 -6.99
C LEU A 644 21.59 7.51 -7.88
N ASN A 645 21.97 6.31 -7.42
CA ASN A 645 22.75 5.33 -8.20
C ASN A 645 21.88 4.58 -9.23
N ILE A 646 20.98 5.30 -9.92
CA ILE A 646 20.09 4.79 -10.96
C ILE A 646 20.23 5.66 -12.21
N ASN A 647 20.25 5.02 -13.39
CA ASN A 647 20.16 5.72 -14.66
C ASN A 647 18.70 5.91 -15.08
N LEU A 648 18.26 7.18 -15.04
CA LEU A 648 16.95 7.58 -15.57
C LEU A 648 16.91 7.50 -17.10
N ILE A 649 18.04 7.68 -17.78
CA ILE A 649 18.14 7.52 -19.23
C ILE A 649 18.59 6.10 -19.55
N GLU A 650 17.89 5.45 -20.47
CA GLU A 650 18.24 4.12 -20.99
C GLU A 650 19.64 4.15 -21.64
N ASP A 651 20.49 3.18 -21.29
CA ASP A 651 21.94 3.15 -21.59
C ASP A 651 22.75 4.41 -21.19
N GLY A 652 22.15 5.32 -20.42
CA GLY A 652 22.80 6.49 -19.83
C GLY A 652 23.52 6.18 -18.52
N LEU A 653 24.31 7.16 -18.03
CA LEU A 653 24.95 7.11 -16.72
C LEU A 653 23.91 7.22 -15.59
N SER A 654 24.21 6.68 -14.41
CA SER A 654 23.43 6.99 -13.21
C SER A 654 23.57 8.47 -12.82
N VAL A 655 22.63 8.99 -12.03
CA VAL A 655 22.66 10.41 -11.60
C VAL A 655 23.92 10.75 -10.78
N ILE A 656 24.46 9.80 -10.01
CA ILE A 656 25.77 9.94 -9.33
C ILE A 656 26.95 9.95 -10.32
N GLU A 657 26.94 9.08 -11.34
CA GLU A 657 27.99 9.07 -12.36
C GLU A 657 27.96 10.33 -13.24
N ASP A 658 26.77 10.87 -13.53
CA ASP A 658 26.62 12.12 -14.28
C ASP A 658 27.07 13.34 -13.45
N LEU A 659 26.83 13.34 -12.14
CA LEU A 659 27.42 14.29 -11.21
C LEU A 659 28.95 14.15 -11.11
N GLN A 660 29.48 12.93 -11.24
CA GLN A 660 30.93 12.69 -11.34
C GLN A 660 31.52 13.25 -12.65
N VAL A 661 30.74 13.38 -13.73
CA VAL A 661 31.16 14.09 -14.97
C VAL A 661 31.28 15.60 -14.75
N LEU A 662 30.37 16.23 -13.98
CA LEU A 662 30.48 17.65 -13.59
C LEU A 662 31.71 17.95 -12.72
N LEU A 663 32.17 16.97 -11.94
CA LEU A 663 33.24 17.13 -10.95
C LEU A 663 34.44 16.19 -11.19
N PRO A 664 35.05 16.19 -12.39
CA PRO A 664 35.94 15.11 -12.86
C PRO A 664 37.28 15.00 -12.09
N ASP A 665 37.70 16.07 -11.41
CA ASP A 665 38.91 16.09 -10.56
C ASP A 665 38.62 15.67 -9.09
N THR A 666 37.40 15.22 -8.78
CA THR A 666 36.94 14.84 -7.43
C THR A 666 36.53 13.36 -7.36
N THR A 667 36.23 12.87 -6.16
CA THR A 667 35.32 11.73 -6.00
C THR A 667 33.94 12.24 -5.66
N VAL A 668 32.93 11.78 -6.39
CA VAL A 668 31.51 11.78 -6.00
C VAL A 668 31.11 10.36 -5.65
N GLU A 669 30.59 10.15 -4.44
CA GLU A 669 30.00 8.89 -3.98
C GLU A 669 28.65 9.18 -3.30
N GLN A 670 27.84 8.14 -3.05
CA GLN A 670 26.65 8.28 -2.21
C GLN A 670 26.68 7.24 -1.08
N SER A 671 26.46 7.71 0.15
CA SER A 671 26.37 6.87 1.34
C SER A 671 25.15 5.94 1.26
N THR A 672 25.39 4.63 1.21
CA THR A 672 24.32 3.61 1.22
C THR A 672 23.61 3.51 2.57
N THR A 673 24.14 4.12 3.63
CA THR A 673 23.55 4.12 4.98
C THR A 673 22.73 5.37 5.28
N THR A 674 23.00 6.51 4.62
CA THR A 674 22.35 7.80 4.92
C THR A 674 21.72 8.49 3.71
N GLY A 675 21.97 8.01 2.48
CA GLY A 675 21.55 8.66 1.24
C GLY A 675 22.32 9.94 0.90
N ASN A 676 23.28 10.36 1.72
CA ASN A 676 24.04 11.58 1.48
C ASN A 676 24.98 11.43 0.27
N ILE A 677 25.00 12.42 -0.61
CA ILE A 677 26.03 12.59 -1.62
C ILE A 677 27.29 13.10 -0.92
N GLU A 678 28.40 12.38 -1.05
CA GLU A 678 29.71 12.70 -0.49
C GLU A 678 30.68 13.12 -1.60
N VAL A 679 31.31 14.29 -1.45
CA VAL A 679 32.31 14.79 -2.42
C VAL A 679 33.63 15.11 -1.72
N GLU A 680 34.64 14.27 -1.92
CA GLU A 680 36.01 14.50 -1.43
C GLU A 680 36.77 15.44 -2.38
N LEU A 681 37.06 16.66 -1.92
CA LEU A 681 37.87 17.66 -2.63
C LEU A 681 39.29 17.67 -2.04
N GLY A 682 40.12 16.72 -2.50
CA GLY A 682 41.44 16.43 -1.93
C GLY A 682 41.35 15.74 -0.56
N GLU A 683 42.48 15.60 0.14
CA GLU A 683 42.48 14.95 1.48
C GLU A 683 41.86 15.84 2.58
N ASP A 684 41.72 17.16 2.34
CA ASP A 684 41.41 18.15 3.37
C ASP A 684 39.91 18.42 3.59
N THR A 685 39.08 18.32 2.54
CA THR A 685 37.67 18.79 2.55
C THR A 685 36.71 17.72 2.03
N LEU A 686 35.60 17.51 2.74
CA LEU A 686 34.51 16.61 2.36
C LEU A 686 33.22 17.41 2.39
N TYR A 687 32.59 17.59 1.23
CA TYR A 687 31.22 18.11 1.15
C TYR A 687 30.24 16.95 1.33
N GLU A 688 29.12 17.21 1.99
CA GLU A 688 28.09 16.19 2.21
C GLU A 688 26.70 16.83 2.26
N VAL A 689 25.82 16.37 1.38
CA VAL A 689 24.44 16.86 1.24
C VAL A 689 23.47 15.71 1.03
N CYS A 690 22.29 15.80 1.62
CA CYS A 690 21.23 14.82 1.41
C CYS A 690 20.31 15.28 0.26
N PRO A 691 20.07 14.47 -0.78
CA PRO A 691 19.06 14.77 -1.79
C PRO A 691 17.66 14.61 -1.19
N ILE A 692 16.79 15.58 -1.46
CA ILE A 692 15.43 15.65 -0.91
C ILE A 692 14.34 15.69 -1.99
N GLU A 693 14.71 16.06 -3.22
CA GLU A 693 13.81 16.25 -4.36
C GLU A 693 14.66 16.17 -5.64
N VAL A 694 14.14 15.51 -6.67
CA VAL A 694 14.73 15.44 -8.01
C VAL A 694 13.67 15.82 -9.03
N THR A 695 13.96 16.76 -9.91
CA THR A 695 13.06 17.21 -10.99
C THR A 695 13.80 17.28 -12.32
N GLN A 696 13.07 17.44 -13.42
CA GLN A 696 13.68 17.72 -14.72
C GLN A 696 13.95 19.22 -14.89
N ALA A 697 15.23 19.60 -15.03
CA ALA A 697 15.66 21.00 -15.22
C ALA A 697 15.12 21.60 -16.53
N ASN A 698 15.04 22.93 -16.57
CA ASN A 698 14.55 23.67 -17.74
C ASN A 698 15.54 23.58 -18.92
N ALA A 699 15.03 23.76 -20.15
CA ALA A 699 15.84 23.63 -21.36
C ALA A 699 16.90 24.73 -21.54
N ASP A 700 16.78 25.84 -20.81
CA ASP A 700 17.73 26.95 -20.74
C ASP A 700 18.59 26.94 -19.45
N GLU A 701 18.37 25.96 -18.57
CA GLU A 701 19.09 25.80 -17.32
C GLU A 701 20.45 25.10 -17.55
N VAL A 702 21.52 25.71 -17.05
CA VAL A 702 22.90 25.32 -17.38
C VAL A 702 23.41 24.28 -16.37
N PRO A 703 23.97 23.14 -16.82
CA PRO A 703 24.58 22.15 -15.93
C PRO A 703 25.65 22.74 -15.00
N GLY A 704 25.67 22.28 -13.76
CA GLY A 704 26.55 22.76 -12.71
C GLY A 704 25.93 22.69 -11.32
N ILE A 705 26.67 23.24 -10.33
CA ILE A 705 26.25 23.27 -8.93
C ILE A 705 26.03 24.72 -8.51
N SER A 706 24.86 24.98 -7.93
CA SER A 706 24.44 26.29 -7.45
C SER A 706 23.95 26.22 -6.01
N LEU A 707 24.04 27.35 -5.31
CA LEU A 707 23.75 27.46 -3.88
C LEU A 707 22.61 28.45 -3.71
N ASN A 708 21.44 27.94 -3.30
CA ASN A 708 20.22 28.70 -3.20
C ASN A 708 20.27 29.71 -2.05
N VAL A 709 19.40 30.71 -2.12
CA VAL A 709 19.28 31.75 -1.08
C VAL A 709 18.92 31.16 0.29
N ASP A 710 18.22 30.02 0.31
CA ASP A 710 17.88 29.27 1.53
C ASP A 710 18.92 28.21 1.93
N ASN A 711 20.17 28.35 1.47
CA ASN A 711 21.31 27.46 1.70
C ASN A 711 21.12 26.00 1.25
N SER A 712 20.03 25.65 0.56
CA SER A 712 19.95 24.37 -0.17
C SER A 712 20.90 24.40 -1.37
N VAL A 713 21.38 23.26 -1.82
CA VAL A 713 22.26 23.16 -3.00
C VAL A 713 21.46 22.55 -4.13
N ASN A 714 21.30 23.30 -5.23
CA ASN A 714 20.73 22.78 -6.47
C ASN A 714 21.85 22.30 -7.40
N ILE A 715 21.79 21.04 -7.79
CA ILE A 715 22.73 20.39 -8.70
C ILE A 715 21.97 20.08 -10.00
N VAL A 716 22.36 20.71 -11.10
CA VAL A 716 21.81 20.45 -12.44
C VAL A 716 22.81 19.59 -13.21
N THR A 717 22.47 18.33 -13.50
CA THR A 717 23.37 17.37 -14.16
C THR A 717 23.57 17.66 -15.66
N GLU A 718 24.55 17.03 -16.32
CA GLU A 718 24.74 17.13 -17.78
C GLU A 718 23.59 16.48 -18.55
N GLN A 719 22.99 15.41 -17.97
CA GLN A 719 21.73 14.81 -18.40
C GLN A 719 20.49 15.63 -17.99
N GLY A 720 20.65 16.72 -17.23
CA GLY A 720 19.60 17.71 -16.96
C GLY A 720 18.67 17.42 -15.79
N GLN A 721 19.02 16.55 -14.86
CA GLN A 721 18.28 16.38 -13.62
C GLN A 721 18.62 17.54 -12.69
N SER A 722 17.62 18.22 -12.15
CA SER A 722 17.76 19.24 -11.11
C SER A 722 17.53 18.57 -9.75
N ILE A 723 18.56 18.52 -8.91
CA ILE A 723 18.55 17.82 -7.62
C ILE A 723 18.59 18.87 -6.51
N THR A 724 17.50 19.02 -5.76
CA THR A 724 17.49 19.84 -4.55
C THR A 724 18.09 19.01 -3.41
N THR A 725 19.13 19.55 -2.75
CA THR A 725 19.81 18.88 -1.63
C THR A 725 19.95 19.81 -0.42
N GLN A 726 20.03 19.22 0.78
CA GLN A 726 20.25 19.95 2.04
C GLN A 726 21.61 19.63 2.66
N PRO A 727 22.33 20.61 3.23
CA PRO A 727 23.45 20.36 4.14
C PRO A 727 23.02 19.56 5.37
N VAL A 728 23.80 18.54 5.76
CA VAL A 728 23.45 17.59 6.84
C VAL A 728 24.62 17.35 7.79
N ILE A 729 24.35 16.88 9.01
CA ILE A 729 25.37 16.42 9.96
C ILE A 729 26.05 15.15 9.41
N GLN A 730 27.38 15.16 9.28
CA GLN A 730 28.15 14.07 8.66
C GLN A 730 28.44 12.87 9.60
N ASP A 731 28.31 13.07 10.91
CA ASP A 731 28.42 12.03 11.95
C ASP A 731 27.45 12.40 13.09
N PHE A 732 26.24 11.86 13.02
CA PHE A 732 25.18 12.18 13.97
C PHE A 732 25.40 11.61 15.39
N PRO A 733 25.92 10.38 15.57
CA PRO A 733 26.33 9.89 16.89
C PRO A 733 27.27 10.85 17.63
N ALA A 734 28.26 11.44 16.94
CA ALA A 734 29.19 12.41 17.53
C ALA A 734 28.54 13.77 17.91
N VAL A 735 27.29 14.01 17.51
CA VAL A 735 26.47 15.13 18.01
C VAL A 735 25.74 14.70 19.27
N VAL A 736 25.08 13.54 19.25
CA VAL A 736 24.30 13.03 20.39
C VAL A 736 25.16 12.77 21.63
N THR A 737 26.37 12.21 21.47
CA THR A 737 27.26 11.90 22.61
C THR A 737 27.75 13.13 23.37
N ASP A 738 27.81 14.28 22.70
CA ASP A 738 28.46 15.49 23.20
C ASP A 738 27.53 16.72 23.14
N LEU A 739 26.22 16.51 22.96
CA LEU A 739 25.18 17.55 23.03
C LEU A 739 24.88 18.03 24.46
N THR A 740 25.86 17.92 25.36
CA THR A 740 25.87 18.68 26.63
C THR A 740 26.21 20.14 26.36
N ILE A 741 25.32 20.81 25.62
CA ILE A 741 25.24 22.28 25.57
C ILE A 741 25.18 22.74 27.04
N PRO A 742 26.13 23.57 27.53
CA PRO A 742 26.34 23.81 28.96
C PRO A 742 25.29 24.76 29.59
N ALA A 743 24.02 24.40 29.44
CA ALA A 743 22.84 25.03 30.02
C ALA A 743 21.60 24.09 29.99
N ALA A 744 21.56 23.08 29.10
CA ALA A 744 20.33 22.38 28.74
C ALA A 744 20.27 20.94 29.31
N ASP A 745 19.23 20.67 30.09
CA ASP A 745 18.93 19.38 30.73
C ASP A 745 18.03 18.55 29.78
N ILE A 746 18.63 17.94 28.75
CA ILE A 746 17.89 17.31 27.65
C ILE A 746 18.41 15.91 27.28
N SER A 747 17.54 14.92 27.49
CA SER A 747 17.51 13.64 26.78
C SER A 747 16.83 13.80 25.41
N ALA A 748 17.25 14.79 24.62
CA ALA A 748 16.55 15.18 23.41
C ALA A 748 16.86 14.29 22.21
N SER A 749 15.80 13.91 21.49
CA SER A 749 15.87 13.69 20.05
C SER A 749 16.14 15.03 19.34
N LEU A 750 16.82 14.99 18.19
CA LEU A 750 16.78 16.07 17.22
C LEU A 750 15.78 15.71 16.13
N SER A 751 15.19 16.73 15.50
CA SER A 751 14.51 16.58 14.22
C SER A 751 15.14 17.50 13.18
N MET A 752 15.15 17.10 11.91
CA MET A 752 15.59 17.94 10.80
C MET A 752 14.51 17.99 9.73
N ASN A 753 14.06 19.20 9.42
CA ASN A 753 13.01 19.41 8.42
C ASN A 753 13.56 19.42 6.98
N ALA A 754 12.67 19.32 6.00
CA ALA A 754 12.98 19.39 4.57
C ALA A 754 13.62 20.73 4.11
N GLN A 755 13.77 21.72 5.01
CA GLN A 755 14.52 22.97 4.76
C GLN A 755 15.92 22.95 5.41
N GLY A 756 16.40 21.77 5.84
CA GLY A 756 17.71 21.58 6.47
C GLY A 756 17.85 22.23 7.85
N THR A 757 16.74 22.61 8.49
CA THR A 757 16.77 23.20 9.83
C THR A 757 16.62 22.12 10.89
N ILE A 758 17.59 22.06 11.78
CA ILE A 758 17.71 21.08 12.87
C ILE A 758 17.11 21.71 14.13
N LYS A 759 16.08 21.09 14.70
CA LYS A 759 15.47 21.45 16.00
C LYS A 759 15.87 20.43 17.07
N THR A 760 16.02 20.86 18.32
CA THR A 760 16.04 19.97 19.50
C THR A 760 14.61 19.72 19.99
N SER A 761 14.23 18.48 20.31
CA SER A 761 13.03 18.27 21.13
C SER A 761 13.26 18.77 22.56
N SER A 762 12.21 19.28 23.20
CA SER A 762 12.26 19.96 24.49
C SER A 762 10.88 19.99 25.12
N THR A 763 10.80 19.67 26.41
CA THR A 763 9.57 19.83 27.23
C THR A 763 9.46 21.23 27.86
N LEU A 764 10.42 22.11 27.56
CA LEU A 764 10.50 23.48 28.05
C LEU A 764 9.90 24.45 27.01
N SER A 765 9.61 25.68 27.41
CA SER A 765 9.05 26.72 26.52
C SER A 765 10.05 27.31 25.50
N TYR A 766 11.09 26.55 25.15
CA TYR A 766 12.13 26.92 24.20
C TYR A 766 12.81 25.67 23.61
N TYR A 767 13.40 25.83 22.43
CA TYR A 767 14.20 24.82 21.74
C TYR A 767 15.38 25.50 21.00
N HIS A 768 16.31 24.72 20.44
CA HIS A 768 17.44 25.25 19.65
C HIS A 768 17.24 25.01 18.15
N SER A 769 17.51 26.03 17.32
CA SER A 769 17.40 26.02 15.85
C SER A 769 18.78 26.19 15.20
N GLY A 770 19.27 25.15 14.54
CA GLY A 770 20.59 25.13 13.89
C GLY A 770 20.57 24.56 12.47
N ARG A 771 21.70 24.64 11.77
CA ARG A 771 21.91 24.03 10.45
C ARG A 771 23.38 23.71 10.20
N ALA A 772 23.64 22.61 9.52
CA ALA A 772 24.98 22.16 9.18
C ALA A 772 25.63 23.04 8.09
N ASP A 773 26.95 23.22 8.20
CA ASP A 773 27.83 23.61 7.08
C ASP A 773 27.88 22.47 6.06
N ILE A 774 27.89 22.81 4.78
CA ILE A 774 27.93 21.88 3.64
C ILE A 774 29.19 20.99 3.65
N MET A 775 30.24 21.41 4.36
CA MET A 775 31.55 20.75 4.39
C MET A 775 32.09 20.43 5.78
N SER A 776 32.91 19.40 5.86
CA SER A 776 33.84 19.17 6.96
C SER A 776 35.30 19.24 6.50
N ARG A 777 36.18 19.66 7.41
CA ARG A 777 37.63 19.81 7.17
C ARG A 777 38.44 19.02 8.17
N LEU A 778 39.68 18.65 7.85
CA LEU A 778 40.54 17.94 8.81
C LEU A 778 40.76 18.72 10.12
N ALA A 779 40.64 17.98 11.22
CA ALA A 779 40.65 18.50 12.59
C ALA A 779 41.83 17.90 13.38
N VAL A 780 43.03 18.09 12.82
CA VAL A 780 44.29 17.54 13.35
C VAL A 780 44.55 18.05 14.77
N GLY A 781 44.59 17.12 15.73
CA GLY A 781 44.86 17.41 17.14
C GLY A 781 43.66 17.91 17.97
N MET A 782 42.46 17.97 17.39
CA MET A 782 41.24 18.28 18.15
C MET A 782 40.70 17.04 18.89
N PRO A 783 40.04 17.22 20.06
CA PRO A 783 39.27 16.15 20.70
C PRO A 783 38.08 15.74 19.82
N LEU A 784 37.44 14.61 20.12
CA LEU A 784 36.12 14.29 19.56
C LEU A 784 35.04 15.07 20.30
N GLY A 785 33.85 15.12 19.71
CA GLY A 785 32.65 15.69 20.30
C GLY A 785 32.36 17.12 19.83
N GLY A 786 31.29 17.69 20.39
CA GLY A 786 30.88 19.07 20.16
C GLY A 786 31.71 20.08 20.95
N MET A 787 32.06 21.19 20.30
CA MET A 787 32.73 22.33 20.90
C MET A 787 32.06 23.63 20.44
N SER A 788 31.54 24.41 21.40
CA SER A 788 31.18 25.80 21.17
C SER A 788 32.45 26.62 20.90
N MET A 789 32.43 27.47 19.86
CA MET A 789 33.54 28.38 19.53
C MET A 789 33.13 29.84 19.72
N ASP A 790 33.92 30.58 20.49
CA ASP A 790 33.84 32.03 20.56
C ASP A 790 34.15 32.65 19.19
N PHE A 791 33.22 33.45 18.66
CA PHE A 791 33.42 34.13 17.39
C PHE A 791 34.37 35.32 17.59
N PRO A 792 35.40 35.56 16.74
CA PRO A 792 36.49 36.50 17.07
C PRO A 792 36.12 37.98 17.30
N SER A 793 34.88 38.37 17.02
CA SER A 793 34.33 39.71 17.25
C SER A 793 33.64 39.88 18.61
N PHE A 794 33.34 38.77 19.31
CA PHE A 794 32.44 38.73 20.47
C PHE A 794 33.21 38.47 21.78
N PRO A 795 32.65 38.84 22.96
CA PRO A 795 33.17 38.43 24.26
C PRO A 795 33.17 36.91 24.44
N THR A 796 34.17 36.39 25.16
CA THR A 796 34.34 34.96 25.42
C THR A 796 33.25 34.42 26.34
N GLY A 797 32.54 33.38 25.92
CA GLY A 797 31.57 32.64 26.76
C GLY A 797 30.22 32.37 26.10
N ASN A 798 29.86 33.11 25.03
CA ASN A 798 28.57 32.97 24.33
C ASN A 798 28.65 32.06 23.09
N GLY A 799 29.78 31.37 22.87
CA GLY A 799 30.25 30.79 21.60
C GLY A 799 29.18 30.39 20.58
N LEU A 800 28.94 31.33 19.65
CA LEU A 800 27.76 31.40 18.78
C LEU A 800 27.84 30.49 17.54
N ILE A 801 28.91 29.71 17.41
CA ILE A 801 29.05 28.68 16.38
C ILE A 801 29.46 27.37 17.07
N TYR A 802 28.70 26.31 16.83
CA TYR A 802 29.02 24.96 17.28
C TYR A 802 29.90 24.25 16.25
N THR A 803 30.91 23.53 16.72
CA THR A 803 31.77 22.70 15.86
C THR A 803 31.77 21.27 16.38
N ILE A 804 31.34 20.34 15.55
CA ILE A 804 31.32 18.90 15.83
C ILE A 804 32.64 18.33 15.33
N VAL A 805 33.34 17.50 16.13
CA VAL A 805 34.57 16.82 15.71
C VAL A 805 34.42 15.30 15.81
N PHE A 806 34.67 14.61 14.70
CA PHE A 806 34.30 13.21 14.51
C PHE A 806 35.32 12.43 13.65
N ASP A 807 35.28 11.10 13.68
CA ASP A 807 36.25 10.21 13.00
C ASP A 807 35.59 9.39 11.87
N LYS A 808 35.18 10.07 10.79
CA LYS A 808 34.60 9.46 9.59
C LYS A 808 35.65 8.71 8.77
N LYS A 809 35.25 7.60 8.12
CA LYS A 809 36.09 6.86 7.15
C LYS A 809 36.06 7.63 5.81
N GLY A 810 37.22 7.91 5.22
CA GLY A 810 37.31 8.36 3.82
C GLY A 810 37.53 7.18 2.86
N LYS A 811 37.53 7.46 1.55
CA LYS A 811 37.46 6.47 0.44
C LYS A 811 38.39 5.25 0.54
N LYS A 812 39.56 5.37 1.18
CA LYS A 812 40.55 4.27 1.38
C LYS A 812 40.34 3.46 2.68
N GLY A 813 39.16 3.54 3.30
CA GLY A 813 38.86 2.92 4.61
C GLY A 813 39.59 3.56 5.80
N LYS A 814 40.49 4.52 5.56
CA LYS A 814 41.24 5.27 6.55
C LYS A 814 40.27 6.21 7.30
N LYS A 815 40.25 6.15 8.63
CA LYS A 815 39.56 7.17 9.44
C LYS A 815 40.34 8.48 9.39
N HIS A 816 39.63 9.57 9.13
CA HIS A 816 40.13 10.95 9.18
C HIS A 816 39.36 11.68 10.27
N ARG A 817 40.06 12.37 11.18
CA ARG A 817 39.40 13.27 12.12
C ARG A 817 38.97 14.53 11.39
N ARG A 818 37.67 14.76 11.32
CA ARG A 818 37.06 15.90 10.62
C ARG A 818 36.35 16.80 11.63
N ARG A 819 36.18 18.07 11.28
CA ARG A 819 35.29 19.00 11.96
C ARG A 819 34.27 19.58 10.99
N GLN A 820 33.03 19.66 11.43
CA GLN A 820 31.94 20.33 10.73
C GLN A 820 31.40 21.46 11.60
N ILE A 821 31.01 22.56 10.98
CA ILE A 821 30.32 23.66 11.66
C ILE A 821 28.82 23.39 11.65
N VAL A 822 28.14 23.71 12.74
CA VAL A 822 26.69 23.97 12.76
C VAL A 822 26.53 25.44 13.13
N TYR A 823 25.76 26.19 12.36
CA TYR A 823 25.46 27.61 12.60
C TYR A 823 23.98 27.78 12.99
N PRO A 824 23.60 28.88 13.68
CA PRO A 824 22.21 29.12 14.06
C PRO A 824 21.35 29.39 12.81
N SER A 825 20.18 28.77 12.73
CA SER A 825 19.31 28.79 11.55
C SER A 825 17.99 29.51 11.84
N PRO A 826 17.46 30.34 10.94
CA PRO A 826 16.14 30.93 11.11
C PRO A 826 15.06 29.84 11.06
N VAL A 827 14.04 29.94 11.91
CA VAL A 827 13.00 28.89 12.07
C VAL A 827 12.27 28.60 10.76
N TYR A 828 11.96 29.65 10.00
CA TYR A 828 11.36 29.56 8.67
C TYR A 828 12.23 30.31 7.67
N PRO A 829 13.28 29.67 7.09
CA PRO A 829 14.22 30.34 6.20
C PRO A 829 13.51 30.98 5.01
N LYS A 830 12.73 30.20 4.25
CA LYS A 830 11.99 30.66 3.05
C LYS A 830 11.11 31.90 3.34
N LEU A 831 10.44 31.93 4.50
CA LEU A 831 9.62 33.07 4.93
C LEU A 831 10.46 34.32 5.24
N LEU A 832 11.59 34.16 5.94
CA LEU A 832 12.47 35.28 6.30
C LEU A 832 13.04 35.96 5.05
N PHE A 833 13.38 35.20 4.00
CA PHE A 833 13.78 35.76 2.69
C PHE A 833 12.63 36.48 1.97
N GLY A 834 11.42 35.92 2.02
CA GLY A 834 10.22 36.47 1.36
C GLY A 834 9.86 37.89 1.79
N LEU A 835 10.24 38.31 3.01
CA LEU A 835 9.98 39.67 3.52
C LEU A 835 10.48 40.79 2.60
N GLY A 836 11.58 40.57 1.88
CA GLY A 836 12.15 41.54 0.94
C GLY A 836 11.35 41.71 -0.35
N LEU A 837 10.36 40.85 -0.60
CA LEU A 837 9.45 40.90 -1.76
C LEU A 837 8.09 41.50 -1.38
N GLU A 838 7.62 41.26 -0.15
CA GLU A 838 6.25 41.59 0.27
C GLU A 838 6.16 42.84 1.16
N ASN A 839 7.17 43.16 1.98
CA ASN A 839 7.09 44.24 2.96
C ASN A 839 7.90 45.48 2.56
N SER A 840 7.22 46.50 2.03
CA SER A 840 7.80 47.78 1.55
C SER A 840 8.72 48.57 2.52
N ASN A 841 8.86 48.18 3.79
CA ASN A 841 9.79 48.80 4.74
C ASN A 841 11.14 48.09 4.87
N VAL A 842 11.25 46.84 4.40
CA VAL A 842 12.42 45.97 4.54
C VAL A 842 12.88 45.49 3.15
N SER A 843 14.18 45.57 2.83
CA SER A 843 14.74 45.07 1.57
C SER A 843 16.10 44.41 1.76
N ASP A 844 16.65 43.81 0.70
CA ASP A 844 18.00 43.22 0.68
C ASP A 844 18.24 42.20 1.83
N VAL A 845 17.23 41.37 2.14
CA VAL A 845 17.37 40.31 3.14
C VAL A 845 18.30 39.22 2.60
N SER A 846 19.32 38.87 3.38
CA SER A 846 20.29 37.82 3.07
C SER A 846 20.67 37.06 4.33
N VAL A 847 20.76 35.74 4.27
CA VAL A 847 21.38 34.91 5.31
C VAL A 847 22.70 34.38 4.75
N GLU A 848 23.74 34.35 5.57
CA GLU A 848 25.07 33.85 5.23
C GLU A 848 25.30 32.45 5.84
N PHE A 849 26.24 31.69 5.27
CA PHE A 849 26.66 30.32 5.69
C PHE A 849 27.41 30.26 7.04
N ASN A 850 27.07 31.18 7.94
CA ASN A 850 27.63 31.36 9.27
C ASN A 850 26.54 31.75 10.29
N GLY A 851 25.26 31.81 9.90
CA GLY A 851 24.14 32.23 10.74
C GLY A 851 23.91 33.76 10.79
N ALA A 852 24.66 34.53 9.99
CA ALA A 852 24.48 35.98 9.93
C ALA A 852 23.33 36.38 9.00
N VAL A 853 22.41 37.20 9.50
CA VAL A 853 21.34 37.83 8.72
C VAL A 853 21.73 39.28 8.43
N SER A 854 21.49 39.74 7.21
CA SER A 854 21.60 41.15 6.85
C SER A 854 20.34 41.61 6.12
N PHE A 855 19.92 42.85 6.34
CA PHE A 855 18.75 43.44 5.71
C PHE A 855 18.85 44.96 5.71
N LYS A 856 17.99 45.65 4.96
CA LYS A 856 17.82 47.10 5.03
C LYS A 856 16.45 47.47 5.57
N ILE A 857 16.40 48.31 6.60
CA ILE A 857 15.17 48.98 7.03
C ILE A 857 15.27 50.46 6.63
N LYS A 858 14.31 50.94 5.81
CA LYS A 858 14.22 52.34 5.38
C LYS A 858 15.55 52.91 4.83
N GLY A 859 16.29 52.08 4.11
CA GLY A 859 17.58 52.41 3.47
C GLY A 859 18.83 52.30 4.35
N LYS A 860 18.71 52.08 5.67
CA LYS A 860 19.85 51.68 6.51
C LYS A 860 20.06 50.17 6.43
N LYS A 861 21.29 49.71 6.12
CA LYS A 861 21.65 48.30 6.24
C LYS A 861 21.97 47.96 7.70
N TYR A 862 21.47 46.82 8.14
CA TYR A 862 21.78 46.13 9.39
C TYR A 862 22.40 44.77 9.03
N ARG A 863 23.22 44.24 9.93
CA ARG A 863 23.76 42.87 9.88
C ARG A 863 23.89 42.39 11.31
N GLY A 864 23.58 41.12 11.55
CA GLY A 864 23.64 40.49 12.86
C GLY A 864 23.75 38.98 12.73
N LEU A 865 23.86 38.27 13.85
CA LEU A 865 23.97 36.82 13.97
C LEU A 865 22.76 36.29 14.74
N LEU A 866 22.16 35.18 14.29
CA LEU A 866 21.05 34.57 15.01
C LEU A 866 21.52 33.92 16.33
N GLY A 867 20.63 33.88 17.32
CA GLY A 867 20.72 32.93 18.43
C GLY A 867 20.26 31.54 17.98
N TYR A 868 20.79 30.48 18.60
CA TYR A 868 20.21 29.14 18.48
C TYR A 868 18.89 29.04 19.22
N GLU A 869 18.78 29.66 20.41
CA GLU A 869 17.59 29.59 21.25
C GLU A 869 16.39 30.24 20.55
N VAL A 870 15.28 29.50 20.52
CA VAL A 870 13.98 29.95 20.05
C VAL A 870 12.99 29.73 21.17
N ILE A 871 12.33 30.79 21.61
CA ILE A 871 11.38 30.79 22.73
C ILE A 871 9.94 30.91 22.22
N SER A 872 8.99 30.27 22.90
CA SER A 872 7.56 30.42 22.58
C SER A 872 7.04 31.77 23.05
N GLY A 873 6.68 32.64 22.10
CA GLY A 873 6.15 33.98 22.34
C GLY A 873 4.65 34.11 21.99
N LYS A 874 4.29 35.22 21.33
CA LYS A 874 2.92 35.46 20.85
C LYS A 874 2.96 35.70 19.35
N ALA A 875 2.02 35.07 18.63
CA ALA A 875 1.82 35.30 17.21
C ALA A 875 1.63 36.81 16.91
N PRO A 876 2.35 37.37 15.92
CA PRO A 876 2.23 38.76 15.52
C PRO A 876 0.86 39.02 14.86
N ILE A 877 0.23 40.15 15.18
CA ILE A 877 -1.12 40.49 14.72
C ILE A 877 -1.15 40.68 13.18
N SER A 878 0.00 40.95 12.55
CA SER A 878 0.14 41.03 11.11
C SER A 878 0.09 39.67 10.38
N GLY A 879 0.30 38.55 11.08
CA GLY A 879 0.46 37.22 10.48
C GLY A 879 1.77 37.04 9.67
N GLY A 880 2.63 38.05 9.61
CA GLY A 880 3.96 37.99 8.99
C GLY A 880 5.08 38.00 10.03
N VAL A 881 6.34 38.06 9.59
CA VAL A 881 7.48 38.20 10.51
C VAL A 881 7.58 39.65 11.01
N GLU A 882 7.72 39.83 12.32
CA GLU A 882 7.95 41.14 12.95
C GLU A 882 9.32 41.21 13.64
N PHE A 883 9.89 42.42 13.74
CA PHE A 883 11.13 42.69 14.47
C PHE A 883 10.83 43.59 15.67
N THR A 884 11.15 43.12 16.88
CA THR A 884 11.17 43.93 18.11
C THR A 884 12.62 44.24 18.49
N SER A 885 12.90 45.36 19.17
CA SER A 885 14.18 45.46 19.90
C SER A 885 14.07 44.70 21.22
N LEU A 886 15.21 44.28 21.77
CA LEU A 886 15.29 43.51 23.01
C LEU A 886 15.50 44.40 24.24
N GLY A 887 15.64 45.72 24.07
CA GLY A 887 15.93 46.67 25.15
C GLY A 887 17.28 46.44 25.84
N SER A 888 18.12 45.58 25.24
CA SER A 888 19.41 45.14 25.72
C SER A 888 20.37 44.99 24.55
N ASP A 889 21.59 45.44 24.77
CA ASP A 889 22.78 44.89 24.14
C ASP A 889 23.07 43.56 24.87
N ARG A 890 23.08 42.43 24.15
CA ARG A 890 23.41 41.10 24.71
C ARG A 890 24.80 40.60 24.28
N ASN A 891 25.50 41.33 23.41
CA ASN A 891 26.81 40.96 22.88
C ASN A 891 27.96 41.86 23.41
N ASP A 892 27.63 42.90 24.19
CA ASP A 892 28.50 43.97 24.71
C ASP A 892 29.25 44.76 23.60
N ASP A 893 28.72 44.85 22.37
CA ASP A 893 29.34 45.59 21.25
C ASP A 893 29.01 47.11 21.23
N GLY A 894 27.98 47.53 21.98
CA GLY A 894 27.50 48.91 22.06
C GLY A 894 26.27 49.23 21.19
N VAL A 895 25.65 48.24 20.55
CA VAL A 895 24.43 48.35 19.73
C VAL A 895 23.26 47.58 20.38
N GLU A 896 22.02 48.00 20.12
CA GLU A 896 20.82 47.33 20.65
C GLU A 896 20.41 46.14 19.75
N ASP A 897 20.19 44.98 20.36
CA ASP A 897 19.82 43.74 19.66
C ASP A 897 18.31 43.63 19.40
N PHE A 898 17.94 42.73 18.47
CA PHE A 898 16.56 42.55 18.01
C PHE A 898 16.07 41.11 18.19
N GLY A 899 14.78 40.94 18.44
CA GLY A 899 14.08 39.66 18.37
C GLY A 899 13.28 39.57 17.07
N ILE A 900 13.43 38.46 16.35
CA ILE A 900 12.62 38.08 15.19
C ILE A 900 11.43 37.27 15.71
N ILE A 901 10.21 37.73 15.42
CA ILE A 901 8.95 37.07 15.80
C ILE A 901 8.34 36.45 14.54
N TYR A 902 8.18 35.14 14.50
CA TYR A 902 7.58 34.40 13.38
C TYR A 902 6.04 34.31 13.53
N PRO A 903 5.28 34.01 12.45
CA PRO A 903 3.82 33.93 12.49
C PRO A 903 3.24 32.94 13.52
N SER A 904 3.97 31.85 13.78
CA SER A 904 3.71 30.87 14.85
C SER A 904 3.76 31.46 16.27
N GLY A 905 4.37 32.63 16.44
CA GLY A 905 4.71 33.22 17.74
C GLY A 905 6.06 32.77 18.29
N GLU A 906 6.80 31.88 17.62
CA GLU A 906 8.20 31.59 17.93
C GLU A 906 9.04 32.87 17.85
N VAL A 907 9.94 33.10 18.82
CA VAL A 907 10.82 34.27 18.87
C VAL A 907 12.27 33.81 18.92
N GLN A 908 13.11 34.39 18.06
CA GLN A 908 14.54 34.08 17.95
C GLN A 908 15.36 35.37 17.99
N ASP A 909 16.45 35.37 18.76
CA ASP A 909 17.31 36.55 18.88
C ASP A 909 18.17 36.78 17.61
N LEU A 910 18.43 38.06 17.32
CA LEU A 910 19.36 38.55 16.31
C LEU A 910 20.31 39.56 16.96
N LEU A 911 21.52 39.10 17.25
CA LEU A 911 22.60 39.90 17.81
C LEU A 911 23.21 40.77 16.72
N ILE A 912 23.18 42.09 16.82
CA ILE A 912 23.67 42.99 15.77
C ILE A 912 25.20 42.93 15.68
N MET A 913 25.78 43.46 14.59
CA MET A 913 27.22 43.65 14.41
C MET A 913 27.51 45.06 13.87
N PRO A 914 28.66 45.69 14.22
CA PRO A 914 28.99 47.07 13.83
C PRO A 914 29.44 47.27 12.36
#